data_AF-A0A7Y1UEU6-F1
#
_entry.id   AF-A0A7Y1UEU6-F1
#
_cell.length_a   1.000
_cell.length_b   1.000
_cell.length_c   1.000
_cell.angle_alpha   90.00
_cell.angle_beta   90.00
_cell.angle_gamma   90.00
#
_symmetry.space_group_name_H-M   'P 1'
#
loop_
_entity.id
_entity.type
_entity.pdbx_description
1 polymer ?
#
loop_
_entity_poly.entity_id
_entity_poly.type
_entity_poly.pdbx_seq_one_letter_code
_entity_poly.pdbx_strand_id
1 'polypeptide(L)'
;MKNIVFKPYLAILRPQIYEFPMFLQLRSPYELRRFASALTVFVLLLGISRSTASRPVDISWNPSDPAENVTSYRIFLETSPQVWSMIEEVPASGTTEATVDLPDGSQTIAMTALNPYLESELSASLVVPANVSAITFANLASAQSLSGAEAQPVPDGNGSGGNPDGDARANLLEHAFADDLLSGARASAGFQVREFDPAQGIIEVAFVRPEAISDVIYVLEARDTLVGDGPDGLGWFPVATIPAGGALPSPMTSSSNGDGTETVVFPDLTSNVAALAAGFGLVRISVSLDADRDGIADALPSDGTVVTGHTKTLGWQESSLNSQQSVSLNSPFVNQSVFSGVVDSVSGDTLDVSGSAGAVDLRTVIPADGSHYLQITDGVLEGERFDIGGVGVSNLVLLNDPDIFSGSDGVTTLNTSDGLPTNAELAGSSFLVIPHRTLDQLFDKNTAFAGEAHSDPNLASGILLFDNRQDLPRFEFLVLLDYTTEVKWVSSSDIGSRLDQGSRALTIGSGVFLNPRQGSVDVIDIGVIADYDVAVALNEGYNSVAAPYPMDQTPAGPNGRGYTVANGFPGGIDPQQATGLLLWAGDTAADAGAAYAPAYKSYMLLDASGLRFWSDLNQATLPNLDDGLVLESHRSSMLVLPAGTSLRPHIYQKPATQE
;
A
#
# COMPACT_ATOMS: atom_id res chain seq x y z
N MET A 1 10.68 -15.31 -70.35
CA MET A 1 10.39 -14.10 -71.18
C MET A 1 9.37 -13.27 -70.40
N LYS A 2 9.54 -12.00 -70.01
CA LYS A 2 10.54 -10.96 -70.26
C LYS A 2 10.77 -10.21 -68.93
N ASN A 3 12.03 -9.84 -68.72
CA ASN A 3 12.55 -8.95 -67.67
C ASN A 3 12.12 -7.50 -67.90
N ILE A 4 12.05 -6.70 -66.83
CA ILE A 4 12.67 -5.36 -66.81
C ILE A 4 13.35 -5.14 -65.44
N VAL A 5 14.65 -4.85 -65.52
CA VAL A 5 15.59 -4.36 -64.51
C VAL A 5 16.01 -2.97 -64.97
N PHE A 6 16.23 -2.00 -64.06
CA PHE A 6 17.42 -1.13 -64.07
C PHE A 6 17.54 -0.34 -62.74
N LYS A 7 18.68 -0.51 -62.06
CA LYS A 7 19.26 0.36 -61.02
C LYS A 7 20.20 1.41 -61.70
N PRO A 8 21.13 2.08 -60.98
CA PRO A 8 21.05 3.39 -60.32
C PRO A 8 22.06 4.41 -60.93
N TYR A 9 22.16 5.64 -60.41
CA TYR A 9 23.37 6.45 -60.58
C TYR A 9 23.73 7.26 -59.34
N LEU A 10 25.04 7.36 -59.11
CA LEU A 10 25.77 7.88 -57.97
C LEU A 10 26.78 8.91 -58.51
N ALA A 11 26.89 10.11 -57.89
CA ALA A 11 28.05 11.04 -57.94
C ALA A 11 27.72 12.30 -57.09
N ILE A 12 28.24 12.47 -55.86
CA ILE A 12 29.51 13.14 -55.44
C ILE A 12 29.70 14.59 -55.95
N LEU A 13 29.58 15.59 -55.05
CA LEU A 13 30.61 16.59 -54.64
C LEU A 13 29.99 17.73 -53.77
N ARG A 14 30.67 18.10 -52.67
CA ARG A 14 30.40 19.17 -51.67
C ARG A 14 30.71 20.59 -52.25
N PRO A 15 30.74 21.69 -51.44
CA PRO A 15 29.72 22.32 -50.57
C PRO A 15 29.54 23.83 -50.88
N GLN A 16 28.41 24.47 -50.54
CA GLN A 16 28.39 25.93 -50.32
C GLN A 16 27.40 26.35 -49.22
N ILE A 17 27.93 27.16 -48.31
CA ILE A 17 27.29 27.98 -47.28
C ILE A 17 26.51 29.10 -47.97
N TYR A 18 25.28 29.41 -47.55
CA TYR A 18 24.79 30.78 -47.32
C TYR A 18 23.43 30.77 -46.57
N GLU A 19 23.43 31.59 -45.53
CA GLU A 19 22.40 32.09 -44.62
C GLU A 19 20.95 32.17 -45.14
N PHE A 20 19.98 31.84 -44.28
CA PHE A 20 18.60 32.33 -44.36
C PHE A 20 18.08 32.76 -42.98
N PRO A 21 17.38 33.90 -42.87
CA PRO A 21 16.99 34.52 -41.61
C PRO A 21 15.70 33.92 -41.04
N MET A 22 15.65 33.78 -39.71
CA MET A 22 14.44 33.45 -38.94
C MET A 22 13.42 34.59 -39.05
N PHE A 23 12.28 34.33 -39.68
CA PHE A 23 11.03 35.05 -39.43
C PHE A 23 10.14 34.16 -38.56
N LEU A 24 9.95 34.54 -37.30
CA LEU A 24 9.05 33.87 -36.36
C LEU A 24 7.61 34.30 -36.68
N GLN A 25 6.83 33.42 -37.31
CA GLN A 25 5.38 33.58 -37.46
C GLN A 25 4.67 32.92 -36.26
N LEU A 26 4.17 33.73 -35.32
CA LEU A 26 3.34 33.26 -34.22
C LEU A 26 1.92 32.95 -34.74
N ARG A 27 1.50 31.68 -34.65
CA ARG A 27 0.15 31.21 -34.95
C ARG A 27 -0.59 30.85 -33.66
N SER A 28 -1.35 31.79 -33.10
CA SER A 28 -2.71 31.61 -32.56
C SER A 28 -3.03 32.68 -31.48
N PRO A 29 -4.30 33.07 -31.30
CA PRO A 29 -4.72 33.95 -30.21
C PRO A 29 -4.51 33.39 -28.79
N TYR A 30 -4.23 32.08 -28.67
CA TYR A 30 -4.06 31.38 -27.39
C TYR A 30 -2.64 31.57 -26.84
N GLU A 31 -1.63 31.57 -27.71
CA GLU A 31 -0.23 31.90 -27.39
C GLU A 31 -0.08 33.36 -26.94
N LEU A 32 -0.87 34.29 -27.50
CA LEU A 32 -0.84 35.70 -27.11
C LEU A 32 -1.34 35.94 -25.67
N ARG A 33 -2.27 35.09 -25.17
CA ARG A 33 -2.74 35.16 -23.79
C ARG A 33 -1.74 34.56 -22.81
N ARG A 34 -1.06 33.47 -23.17
CA ARG A 34 0.04 32.94 -22.36
C ARG A 34 1.23 33.90 -22.31
N PHE A 35 1.54 34.58 -23.41
CA PHE A 35 2.60 35.60 -23.43
C PHE A 35 2.22 36.87 -22.64
N ALA A 36 0.95 37.29 -22.66
CA ALA A 36 0.48 38.43 -21.87
C ALA A 36 0.43 38.11 -20.36
N SER A 37 0.05 36.90 -19.97
CA SER A 37 0.08 36.45 -18.58
C SER A 37 1.50 36.25 -18.07
N ALA A 38 2.39 35.66 -18.88
CA ALA A 38 3.80 35.53 -18.56
C ALA A 38 4.48 36.91 -18.47
N LEU A 39 4.17 37.86 -19.36
CA LEU A 39 4.72 39.22 -19.31
C LEU A 39 4.15 40.04 -18.15
N THR A 40 2.92 39.79 -17.70
CA THR A 40 2.34 40.45 -16.51
C THR A 40 3.01 39.92 -15.24
N VAL A 41 3.28 38.62 -15.15
CA VAL A 41 4.04 38.02 -14.04
C VAL A 41 5.52 38.42 -14.09
N PHE A 42 6.12 38.52 -15.27
CA PHE A 42 7.52 38.93 -15.44
C PHE A 42 7.73 40.44 -15.20
N VAL A 43 6.73 41.28 -15.48
CA VAL A 43 6.75 42.72 -15.16
C VAL A 43 6.39 42.99 -13.69
N LEU A 44 5.64 42.10 -13.02
CA LEU A 44 5.49 42.15 -11.56
C LEU A 44 6.75 41.68 -10.83
N LEU A 45 7.50 40.71 -11.37
CA LEU A 45 8.75 40.21 -10.78
C LEU A 45 9.98 41.10 -11.04
N LEU A 46 9.98 41.93 -12.10
CA LEU A 46 11.11 42.84 -12.42
C LEU A 46 10.78 44.33 -12.23
N GLY A 47 9.58 44.66 -11.75
CA GLY A 47 9.03 46.02 -11.75
C GLY A 47 9.00 46.76 -10.41
N ILE A 48 9.53 46.21 -9.32
CA ILE A 48 9.72 46.94 -8.05
C ILE A 48 11.10 46.60 -7.45
N SER A 49 12.17 46.84 -8.21
CA SER A 49 13.45 47.22 -7.60
C SER A 49 13.46 48.74 -7.45
N ARG A 50 12.57 49.26 -6.59
CA ARG A 50 12.99 50.43 -5.83
C ARG A 50 13.91 49.86 -4.78
N SER A 51 15.17 50.28 -4.80
CA SER A 51 16.00 50.28 -3.61
C SER A 51 15.23 51.08 -2.55
N THR A 52 14.33 50.41 -1.83
CA THR A 52 13.96 50.81 -0.49
C THR A 52 15.25 50.60 0.28
N ALA A 53 15.82 51.69 0.79
CA ALA A 53 16.92 51.55 1.72
C ALA A 53 16.46 50.56 2.80
N SER A 54 17.27 49.53 3.01
CA SER A 54 17.13 48.63 4.14
C SER A 54 17.95 49.21 5.28
N ARG A 55 17.52 48.92 6.49
CA ARG A 55 18.24 49.29 7.71
C ARG A 55 18.44 48.03 8.55
N PRO A 56 19.65 47.83 9.11
CA PRO A 56 19.86 46.75 10.04
C PRO A 56 19.09 47.04 11.33
N VAL A 57 18.40 46.01 11.83
CA VAL A 57 17.74 46.03 13.12
C VAL A 57 18.19 44.83 13.92
N ASP A 58 18.72 45.08 15.11
CA ASP A 58 19.10 44.03 16.05
C ASP A 58 17.83 43.52 16.74
N ILE A 59 17.49 42.27 16.50
CA ILE A 59 16.35 41.59 17.08
C ILE A 59 16.90 40.69 18.18
N SER A 60 16.48 40.91 19.41
CA SER A 60 16.75 40.01 20.53
C SER A 60 15.47 39.33 21.03
N TRP A 61 15.59 38.14 21.58
CA TRP A 61 14.48 37.44 22.21
C TRP A 61 14.92 36.80 23.52
N ASN A 62 13.95 36.43 24.35
CA ASN A 62 14.19 35.63 25.54
C ASN A 62 13.35 34.36 25.45
N PRO A 63 13.94 33.19 25.13
CA PRO A 63 13.21 31.94 25.17
C PRO A 63 12.79 31.68 26.62
N SER A 64 11.50 31.49 26.89
CA SER A 64 10.98 31.39 28.26
C SER A 64 11.41 30.13 29.03
N ASP A 65 12.05 29.17 28.36
CA ASP A 65 12.72 27.99 28.93
C ASP A 65 13.74 27.49 27.88
N PRO A 66 14.96 27.02 28.22
CA PRO A 66 15.78 26.24 27.29
C PRO A 66 15.06 24.92 26.99
N ALA A 67 14.12 24.95 26.04
CA ALA A 67 13.53 23.74 25.51
C ALA A 67 14.66 22.90 24.91
N GLU A 68 14.91 21.74 25.50
CA GLU A 68 15.77 20.71 24.93
C GLU A 68 15.22 20.43 23.51
N ASN A 69 16.06 20.62 22.47
CA ASN A 69 15.79 20.33 21.06
C ASN A 69 15.33 21.47 20.12
N VAL A 70 15.33 22.75 20.51
CA VAL A 70 15.20 23.82 19.49
C VAL A 70 16.46 23.83 18.61
N THR A 71 16.32 23.73 17.29
CA THR A 71 17.40 23.73 16.30
C THR A 71 17.62 25.10 15.69
N SER A 72 16.54 25.85 15.43
CA SER A 72 16.59 27.21 14.87
C SER A 72 15.36 28.06 15.24
N TYR A 73 15.42 29.36 14.93
CA TYR A 73 14.33 30.32 15.02
C TYR A 73 14.13 30.98 13.66
N ARG A 74 12.90 31.07 13.16
CA ARG A 74 12.59 31.81 11.93
C ARG A 74 11.97 33.16 12.25
N ILE A 75 12.39 34.19 11.53
CA ILE A 75 11.88 35.56 11.64
C ILE A 75 11.06 35.84 10.39
N PHE A 76 9.84 36.35 10.57
CA PHE A 76 8.90 36.66 9.51
C PHE A 76 8.60 38.15 9.46
N LEU A 77 8.42 38.67 8.25
CA LEU A 77 7.92 40.00 7.94
C LEU A 77 6.49 39.93 7.40
N GLU A 78 5.60 40.75 7.93
CA GLU A 78 4.24 40.90 7.38
C GLU A 78 4.30 41.73 6.08
N THR A 79 4.15 41.09 4.93
CA THR A 79 4.23 41.76 3.61
C THR A 79 2.88 42.33 3.16
N SER A 80 1.78 41.80 3.71
CA SER A 80 0.43 42.36 3.65
C SER A 80 -0.37 41.84 4.86
N PRO A 81 -1.53 42.41 5.21
CA PRO A 81 -2.27 42.00 6.41
C PRO A 81 -2.45 40.47 6.50
N GLN A 82 -1.86 39.86 7.53
CA GLN A 82 -1.81 38.42 7.79
C GLN A 82 -1.05 37.54 6.78
N VAL A 83 -0.28 38.15 5.86
CA VAL A 83 0.63 37.42 4.96
C VAL A 83 2.05 37.60 5.44
N TRP A 84 2.64 36.50 5.91
CA TRP A 84 3.98 36.45 6.48
C TRP A 84 4.98 35.90 5.48
N SER A 85 6.17 36.49 5.42
CA SER A 85 7.29 36.01 4.61
C SER A 85 8.51 35.85 5.48
N MET A 86 9.13 34.68 5.46
CA MET A 86 10.38 34.42 6.19
C MET A 86 11.49 35.34 5.64
N ILE A 87 12.22 36.00 6.54
CA ILE A 87 13.31 36.91 6.19
C ILE A 87 14.67 36.46 6.75
N GLU A 88 14.69 35.65 7.81
CA GLU A 88 15.91 35.15 8.43
C GLU A 88 15.63 33.84 9.18
N GLU A 89 16.61 32.94 9.24
CA GLU A 89 16.60 31.75 10.11
C GLU A 89 17.89 31.73 10.94
N VAL A 90 17.75 31.67 12.26
CA VAL A 90 18.84 31.78 13.22
C VAL A 90 19.01 30.46 13.97
N PRO A 91 20.17 29.76 13.87
CA PRO A 91 20.43 28.56 14.63
C PRO A 91 20.34 28.79 16.14
N ALA A 92 19.81 27.83 16.89
CA ALA A 92 19.63 27.91 18.34
C ALA A 92 20.94 27.73 19.15
N SER A 93 22.10 28.04 18.57
CA SER A 93 23.44 27.79 19.12
C SER A 93 23.85 28.67 20.32
N GLY A 94 22.89 29.05 21.17
CA GLY A 94 23.10 29.88 22.36
C GLY A 94 23.05 31.40 22.12
N THR A 95 22.71 31.83 20.91
CA THR A 95 22.49 33.25 20.59
C THR A 95 21.01 33.55 20.56
N THR A 96 20.57 34.51 21.37
CA THR A 96 19.19 35.01 21.40
C THR A 96 19.08 36.38 20.70
N GLU A 97 19.94 36.61 19.72
CA GLU A 97 20.07 37.88 18.99
C GLU A 97 20.40 37.59 17.52
N ALA A 98 19.83 38.40 16.61
CA ALA A 98 20.17 38.42 15.19
C ALA A 98 19.99 39.82 14.61
N THR A 99 20.82 40.21 13.66
CA THR A 99 20.68 41.47 12.92
C THR A 99 19.98 41.19 11.60
N VAL A 100 18.82 41.80 11.37
CA VAL A 100 18.04 41.60 10.15
C VAL A 100 17.86 42.92 9.39
N ASP A 101 18.00 42.87 8.07
CA ASP A 101 17.77 44.03 7.21
C ASP A 101 16.28 44.21 6.93
N LEU A 102 15.67 45.24 7.55
CA LEU A 102 14.26 45.56 7.35
C LEU A 102 14.09 46.71 6.34
N PRO A 103 13.02 46.70 5.52
CA PRO A 103 12.72 47.84 4.66
C PRO A 103 12.46 49.11 5.49
N ASP A 104 12.90 50.27 4.96
CA ASP A 104 12.58 51.58 5.53
C ASP A 104 11.08 51.74 5.81
N GLY A 105 10.75 52.26 7.00
CA GLY A 105 9.38 52.39 7.47
C GLY A 105 9.08 51.54 8.70
N SER A 106 7.83 51.61 9.14
CA SER A 106 7.33 50.74 10.21
C SER A 106 7.02 49.37 9.62
N GLN A 107 7.54 48.32 10.22
CA GLN A 107 7.32 46.93 9.80
C GLN A 107 6.64 46.14 10.90
N THR A 108 5.86 45.12 10.57
CA THR A 108 5.39 44.13 11.55
C THR A 108 6.20 42.86 11.37
N ILE A 109 6.80 42.36 12.44
CA ILE A 109 7.55 41.10 12.44
C ILE A 109 6.97 40.12 13.47
N ALA A 110 7.24 38.84 13.27
CA ALA A 110 6.92 37.77 14.20
C ALA A 110 7.97 36.66 14.07
N MET A 111 8.00 35.73 15.02
CA MET A 111 9.00 34.66 15.08
C MET A 111 8.38 33.30 15.40
N THR A 112 9.01 32.23 14.95
CA THR A 112 8.71 30.84 15.35
C THR A 112 9.99 30.15 15.84
N ALA A 113 9.83 29.09 16.62
CA ALA A 113 10.91 28.19 17.03
C ALA A 113 10.77 26.85 16.29
N LEU A 114 11.88 26.25 15.87
CA LEU A 114 11.91 24.98 15.17
C LEU A 114 12.64 23.93 16.00
N ASN A 115 12.14 22.70 15.98
CA ASN A 115 12.89 21.50 16.35
C ASN A 115 13.03 20.59 15.10
N PRO A 116 13.65 19.40 15.19
CA PRO A 116 13.77 18.49 14.04
C PRO A 116 12.45 18.00 13.43
N TYR A 117 11.33 18.16 14.14
CA TYR A 117 10.05 17.52 13.85
C TYR A 117 8.91 18.53 13.60
N LEU A 118 8.97 19.74 14.17
CA LEU A 118 7.86 20.70 14.25
C LEU A 118 8.35 22.17 14.26
N GLU A 119 7.49 23.08 13.79
CA GLU A 119 7.62 24.54 13.89
C GLU A 119 6.52 25.09 14.83
N SER A 120 6.87 25.98 15.76
CA SER A 120 5.91 26.56 16.71
C SER A 120 4.92 27.53 16.05
N GLU A 121 3.83 27.88 16.75
CA GLU A 121 3.01 29.03 16.36
C GLU A 121 3.83 30.33 16.26
N LEU A 122 3.35 31.25 15.43
CA LEU A 122 3.88 32.61 15.33
C LEU A 122 3.76 33.34 16.67
N SER A 123 4.85 33.95 17.11
CA SER A 123 4.86 34.84 18.26
C SER A 123 3.88 36.00 18.08
N ALA A 124 3.54 36.69 19.18
CA ALA A 124 2.83 37.96 19.08
C ALA A 124 3.54 38.90 18.09
N SER A 125 2.75 39.44 17.15
CA SER A 125 3.25 40.37 16.13
C SER A 125 3.81 41.63 16.78
N LEU A 126 4.99 42.05 16.36
CA LEU A 126 5.69 43.19 16.90
C LEU A 126 5.91 44.25 15.82
N VAL A 127 5.43 45.47 16.07
CA VAL A 127 5.63 46.59 15.16
C VAL A 127 6.99 47.22 15.45
N VAL A 128 7.90 47.19 14.48
CA VAL A 128 9.21 47.85 14.48
C VAL A 128 9.09 49.24 13.85
N PRO A 129 9.13 50.34 14.63
CA PRO A 129 9.07 51.68 14.08
C PRO A 129 10.30 52.00 13.21
N ALA A 130 10.13 52.89 12.23
CA ALA A 130 11.15 53.24 11.23
C ALA A 130 12.50 53.75 11.80
N ASN A 131 12.52 54.21 13.05
CA ASN A 131 13.67 54.83 13.71
C ASN A 131 14.29 53.96 14.82
N VAL A 132 13.95 52.68 14.89
CA VAL A 132 14.40 51.75 15.95
C VAL A 132 15.46 50.80 15.41
N SER A 133 16.69 50.88 15.93
CA SER A 133 17.81 50.00 15.51
C SER A 133 17.92 48.71 16.31
N ALA A 134 17.15 48.56 17.40
CA ALA A 134 17.14 47.34 18.20
C ALA A 134 15.75 47.12 18.82
N ILE A 135 15.28 45.88 18.83
CA ILE A 135 13.99 45.50 19.41
C ILE A 135 14.10 44.15 20.11
N THR A 136 13.35 43.99 21.22
CA THR A 136 13.35 42.75 21.99
C THR A 136 11.95 42.15 22.03
N PHE A 137 11.83 40.89 21.64
CA PHE A 137 10.63 40.09 21.89
C PHE A 137 10.60 39.70 23.38
N ALA A 138 9.65 40.25 24.11
CA ALA A 138 9.41 39.88 25.50
C ALA A 138 8.60 38.57 25.54
N ASN A 139 9.17 37.54 26.18
CA ASN A 139 8.55 36.22 26.35
C ASN A 139 8.12 35.62 25.02
N LEU A 140 9.08 35.18 24.19
CA LEU A 140 8.73 34.19 23.18
C LEU A 140 8.23 32.98 23.96
N ALA A 141 6.98 32.58 23.73
CA ALA A 141 6.48 31.31 24.20
C ALA A 141 7.55 30.28 23.83
N SER A 142 8.13 29.64 24.85
CA SER A 142 9.09 28.58 24.63
C SER A 142 8.45 27.56 23.69
N ALA A 143 9.29 26.77 23.05
CA ALA A 143 8.88 25.47 22.54
C ALA A 143 8.20 24.57 23.63
N GLN A 144 7.94 25.04 24.87
CA GLN A 144 6.96 24.41 25.76
C GLN A 144 5.51 24.61 25.31
N SER A 145 5.23 25.48 24.34
CA SER A 145 4.00 25.30 23.56
C SER A 145 4.00 23.98 22.79
N LEU A 146 5.11 23.24 22.73
CA LEU A 146 5.18 21.85 22.26
C LEU A 146 4.91 20.80 23.36
N SER A 147 4.92 21.15 24.66
CA SER A 147 4.18 20.33 25.64
C SER A 147 2.68 20.61 25.58
N GLY A 148 2.29 21.69 24.90
CA GLY A 148 0.94 21.89 24.36
C GLY A 148 0.80 21.45 22.90
N ALA A 149 1.87 20.97 22.25
CA ALA A 149 1.85 20.36 20.91
C ALA A 149 2.10 18.84 20.93
N GLU A 150 2.05 18.22 22.12
CA GLU A 150 1.34 16.95 22.28
C GLU A 150 -0.14 17.11 21.86
N ALA A 151 -0.62 18.34 21.73
CA ALA A 151 -1.74 18.70 20.88
C ALA A 151 -1.26 19.63 19.73
N GLN A 152 -0.73 19.07 18.62
CA GLN A 152 -1.60 19.26 17.46
C GLN A 152 -2.82 18.45 17.88
N PRO A 153 -3.90 19.08 18.37
CA PRO A 153 -5.11 18.32 18.53
C PRO A 153 -5.27 17.64 17.18
N VAL A 154 -5.62 16.35 17.16
CA VAL A 154 -6.49 15.89 16.08
C VAL A 154 -7.51 17.02 15.96
N PRO A 155 -7.43 17.89 14.92
CA PRO A 155 -7.87 19.28 15.03
C PRO A 155 -9.22 19.28 15.70
N ASP A 156 -9.40 19.96 16.82
CA ASP A 156 -10.37 19.74 17.91
C ASP A 156 -11.84 19.83 17.45
N GLY A 157 -12.20 18.95 16.52
CA GLY A 157 -13.30 19.06 15.57
C GLY A 157 -13.29 18.02 14.44
N ASN A 158 -12.22 17.23 14.25
CA ASN A 158 -12.10 16.25 13.17
C ASN A 158 -12.41 14.79 13.60
N GLY A 159 -12.71 14.55 14.88
CA GLY A 159 -13.04 13.22 15.40
C GLY A 159 -11.91 12.19 15.20
N SER A 160 -12.18 10.92 15.53
CA SER A 160 -11.23 9.81 15.35
C SER A 160 -10.78 9.55 13.90
N GLY A 161 -11.45 10.16 12.92
CA GLY A 161 -11.15 10.06 11.48
C GLY A 161 -10.48 11.30 10.88
N GLY A 162 -9.98 12.23 11.70
CA GLY A 162 -9.28 13.41 11.20
C GLY A 162 -8.01 13.06 10.44
N ASN A 163 -8.00 13.40 9.15
CA ASN A 163 -6.90 13.22 8.20
C ASN A 163 -6.92 14.43 7.22
N PRO A 164 -6.31 15.56 7.60
CA PRO A 164 -6.35 16.79 6.82
C PRO A 164 -5.44 16.79 5.58
N ASP A 165 -4.45 15.91 5.53
CA ASP A 165 -3.54 15.70 4.41
C ASP A 165 -4.09 14.71 3.37
N GLY A 166 -5.22 14.06 3.67
CA GLY A 166 -5.98 13.21 2.76
C GLY A 166 -5.29 11.88 2.47
N ASP A 167 -4.41 11.39 3.34
CA ASP A 167 -3.76 10.10 3.19
C ASP A 167 -4.69 8.93 3.63
N ALA A 168 -4.19 7.72 3.90
CA ALA A 168 -5.04 6.62 4.40
C ALA A 168 -5.00 6.41 5.93
N ARG A 169 -4.35 7.30 6.70
CA ARG A 169 -4.14 7.15 8.14
C ARG A 169 -4.75 8.30 8.93
N ALA A 170 -5.32 7.96 10.07
CA ALA A 170 -5.73 9.00 11.00
C ALA A 170 -4.50 9.57 11.70
N ASN A 171 -4.47 10.89 11.93
CA ASN A 171 -3.37 11.57 12.64
C ASN A 171 -3.07 10.94 14.01
N LEU A 172 -4.08 10.37 14.68
CA LEU A 172 -3.89 9.65 15.95
C LEU A 172 -2.97 8.43 15.78
N LEU A 173 -3.11 7.68 14.69
CA LEU A 173 -2.24 6.55 14.40
C LEU A 173 -0.83 7.06 14.07
N GLU A 174 -0.72 8.10 13.26
CA GLU A 174 0.59 8.65 12.89
C GLU A 174 1.37 9.16 14.12
N HIS A 175 0.70 9.87 15.03
CA HIS A 175 1.23 10.26 16.34
C HIS A 175 1.66 9.04 17.16
N ALA A 176 0.78 8.04 17.28
CA ALA A 176 1.03 6.85 18.09
C ALA A 176 2.19 5.97 17.56
N PHE A 177 2.46 6.01 16.25
CA PHE A 177 3.47 5.16 15.59
C PHE A 177 4.69 5.94 15.07
N ALA A 178 4.81 7.23 15.41
CA ALA A 178 5.90 8.12 14.95
C ALA A 178 6.02 8.22 13.41
N ASP A 179 4.88 8.20 12.71
CA ASP A 179 4.84 8.47 11.27
C ASP A 179 4.79 9.99 10.99
N ASP A 180 5.04 10.39 9.74
CA ASP A 180 4.98 11.80 9.32
C ASP A 180 3.52 12.25 9.19
N LEU A 181 3.11 13.26 9.97
CA LEU A 181 1.75 13.81 10.01
C LEU A 181 1.34 14.60 8.76
N LEU A 182 2.26 14.79 7.81
CA LEU A 182 2.05 15.61 6.61
C LEU A 182 2.24 14.81 5.32
N SER A 183 2.39 13.49 5.41
CA SER A 183 2.66 12.65 4.25
C SER A 183 2.27 11.21 4.51
N GLY A 184 1.63 10.57 3.52
CA GLY A 184 1.29 9.15 3.59
C GLY A 184 2.47 8.18 3.44
N ALA A 185 3.71 8.67 3.41
CA ALA A 185 4.93 7.84 3.37
C ALA A 185 5.17 7.13 4.70
N ARG A 186 5.50 5.83 4.63
CA ARG A 186 5.99 5.09 5.80
C ARG A 186 7.48 5.33 6.02
N ALA A 187 7.81 6.07 7.08
CA ALA A 187 9.19 6.17 7.56
C ALA A 187 9.64 4.91 8.31
N SER A 188 8.70 4.23 9.00
CA SER A 188 8.97 3.02 9.77
C SER A 188 8.22 1.80 9.23
N ALA A 189 8.67 0.63 9.66
CA ALA A 189 8.01 -0.64 9.37
C ALA A 189 6.62 -0.77 10.05
N GLY A 190 6.24 0.20 10.90
CA GLY A 190 4.95 0.29 11.58
C GLY A 190 4.64 -0.93 12.45
N PHE A 191 3.36 -1.29 12.55
CA PHE A 191 2.88 -2.52 13.18
C PHE A 191 3.06 -3.73 12.24
N GLN A 192 3.69 -4.80 12.73
CA GLN A 192 4.09 -5.97 11.96
C GLN A 192 3.78 -7.28 12.70
N VAL A 193 3.47 -8.31 11.91
CA VAL A 193 3.54 -9.71 12.30
C VAL A 193 4.75 -10.29 11.58
N ARG A 194 5.59 -11.06 12.28
CA ARG A 194 6.76 -11.70 11.67
C ARG A 194 7.08 -13.03 12.32
N GLU A 195 7.77 -13.86 11.56
CA GLU A 195 8.34 -15.11 12.02
C GLU A 195 9.68 -14.81 12.71
N PHE A 196 9.79 -15.13 14.00
CA PHE A 196 11.00 -14.88 14.78
C PHE A 196 12.00 -16.04 14.65
N ASP A 197 11.50 -17.27 14.72
CA ASP A 197 12.27 -18.51 14.52
C ASP A 197 11.51 -19.45 13.59
N PRO A 198 11.87 -19.49 12.30
CA PRO A 198 11.19 -20.34 11.34
C PRO A 198 11.29 -21.83 11.61
N ALA A 199 12.30 -22.28 12.34
CA ALA A 199 12.41 -23.68 12.71
C ALA A 199 11.43 -24.08 13.83
N GLN A 200 10.88 -23.11 14.55
CA GLN A 200 9.96 -23.31 15.67
C GLN A 200 8.54 -22.81 15.37
N GLY A 201 8.31 -22.15 14.23
CA GLY A 201 7.02 -21.57 13.88
C GLY A 201 6.58 -20.46 14.84
N ILE A 202 7.54 -19.76 15.46
CA ILE A 202 7.22 -18.70 16.44
C ILE A 202 6.80 -17.44 15.69
N ILE A 203 5.54 -17.07 15.90
CA ILE A 203 4.97 -15.82 15.39
C ILE A 203 5.05 -14.75 16.47
N GLU A 204 5.59 -13.59 16.15
CA GLU A 204 5.60 -12.43 17.02
C GLU A 204 4.98 -11.20 16.37
N VAL A 205 4.60 -10.26 17.22
CA VAL A 205 4.15 -8.94 16.81
C VAL A 205 5.18 -7.91 17.25
N ALA A 206 5.49 -6.97 16.35
CA ALA A 206 6.35 -5.84 16.64
C ALA A 206 5.71 -4.54 16.15
N PHE A 207 5.95 -3.42 16.83
CA PHE A 207 5.61 -2.10 16.32
C PHE A 207 6.56 -1.03 16.84
N VAL A 208 6.69 0.06 16.08
CA VAL A 208 7.50 1.23 16.46
C VAL A 208 6.60 2.30 17.06
N ARG A 209 7.05 2.97 18.12
CA ARG A 209 6.37 4.14 18.71
C ARG A 209 7.38 5.17 19.22
N PRO A 210 6.97 6.42 19.50
CA PRO A 210 7.86 7.38 20.15
C PRO A 210 8.34 6.88 21.52
N GLU A 211 9.61 7.15 21.86
CA GLU A 211 10.13 6.91 23.20
C GLU A 211 9.38 7.79 24.21
N ALA A 212 9.06 7.22 25.38
CA ALA A 212 8.40 7.92 26.47
C ALA A 212 7.02 8.55 26.12
N ILE A 213 6.33 8.02 25.11
CA ILE A 213 4.94 8.41 24.83
C ILE A 213 4.05 8.18 26.06
N SER A 214 3.27 9.20 26.43
CA SER A 214 2.60 9.25 27.73
C SER A 214 1.12 9.60 27.70
N ASP A 215 0.59 9.81 26.50
CA ASP A 215 -0.74 10.29 26.17
C ASP A 215 -1.51 9.33 25.25
N VAL A 216 -0.96 8.12 25.01
CA VAL A 216 -1.58 7.09 24.17
C VAL A 216 -1.69 5.77 24.91
N ILE A 217 -2.90 5.21 24.91
CA ILE A 217 -3.17 3.85 25.34
C ILE A 217 -3.12 2.94 24.12
N TYR A 218 -2.35 1.85 24.20
CA TYR A 218 -2.29 0.83 23.15
C TYR A 218 -2.99 -0.44 23.64
N VAL A 219 -3.82 -1.03 22.79
CA VAL A 219 -4.41 -2.35 23.03
C VAL A 219 -4.06 -3.24 21.84
N LEU A 220 -3.26 -4.28 22.08
CA LEU A 220 -3.11 -5.37 21.12
C LEU A 220 -4.39 -6.18 21.16
N GLU A 221 -5.10 -6.22 20.03
CA GLU A 221 -6.33 -6.98 19.85
C GLU A 221 -6.06 -8.17 18.95
N ALA A 222 -6.78 -9.27 19.19
CA ALA A 222 -6.73 -10.46 18.36
C ALA A 222 -8.12 -10.97 17.99
N ARG A 223 -8.14 -11.79 16.94
CA ARG A 223 -9.31 -12.53 16.47
C ARG A 223 -8.87 -13.80 15.72
N ASP A 224 -9.72 -14.82 15.71
CA ASP A 224 -9.47 -16.13 15.11
C ASP A 224 -10.33 -16.41 13.85
N THR A 225 -11.13 -15.44 13.39
CA THR A 225 -11.94 -15.56 12.17
C THR A 225 -12.36 -14.19 11.63
N LEU A 226 -12.59 -14.07 10.31
CA LEU A 226 -13.29 -12.93 9.70
C LEU A 226 -14.78 -13.19 9.46
N VAL A 227 -15.25 -14.41 9.70
CA VAL A 227 -16.62 -14.81 9.36
C VAL A 227 -17.61 -13.99 10.17
N GLY A 228 -18.56 -13.36 9.48
CA GLY A 228 -19.67 -12.63 10.06
C GLY A 228 -19.49 -11.11 10.06
N ASP A 229 -18.31 -10.61 10.46
CA ASP A 229 -18.12 -9.18 10.71
C ASP A 229 -16.97 -8.54 9.92
N GLY A 230 -16.20 -9.30 9.13
CA GLY A 230 -15.10 -8.72 8.35
C GLY A 230 -13.94 -8.18 9.21
N PRO A 231 -12.96 -7.49 8.58
CA PRO A 231 -11.77 -6.99 9.28
C PRO A 231 -12.07 -5.86 10.29
N ASP A 232 -13.09 -5.04 10.00
CA ASP A 232 -13.43 -3.86 10.81
C ASP A 232 -14.59 -4.09 11.79
N GLY A 233 -15.16 -5.29 11.80
CA GLY A 233 -16.35 -5.57 12.61
C GLY A 233 -16.08 -5.96 14.05
N LEU A 234 -17.15 -6.44 14.69
CA LEU A 234 -17.14 -6.89 16.08
C LEU A 234 -16.37 -8.22 16.24
N GLY A 235 -16.01 -8.56 17.48
CA GLY A 235 -15.38 -9.86 17.81
C GLY A 235 -13.88 -9.80 18.11
N TRP A 236 -13.26 -8.63 18.01
CA TRP A 236 -11.91 -8.39 18.53
C TRP A 236 -11.89 -8.50 20.05
N PHE A 237 -10.88 -9.17 20.60
CA PHE A 237 -10.64 -9.25 22.04
C PHE A 237 -9.24 -8.74 22.40
N PRO A 238 -9.09 -8.07 23.56
CA PRO A 238 -7.79 -7.57 24.00
C PRO A 238 -6.87 -8.73 24.41
N VAL A 239 -5.66 -8.75 23.86
CA VAL A 239 -4.55 -9.63 24.27
C VAL A 239 -3.73 -8.95 25.35
N ALA A 240 -3.42 -7.68 25.17
CA ALA A 240 -2.59 -6.91 26.09
C ALA A 240 -2.89 -5.41 25.96
N THR A 241 -2.76 -4.68 27.07
CA THR A 241 -2.94 -3.23 27.13
C THR A 241 -1.67 -2.59 27.67
N ILE A 242 -1.16 -1.59 26.96
CA ILE A 242 -0.09 -0.72 27.42
C ILE A 242 -0.75 0.61 27.82
N PRO A 243 -0.85 0.92 29.12
CA PRO A 243 -1.41 2.19 29.58
C PRO A 243 -0.56 3.38 29.10
N ALA A 244 -1.17 4.56 29.01
CA ALA A 244 -0.48 5.79 28.70
C ALA A 244 0.64 6.06 29.74
N GLY A 245 1.88 6.20 29.27
CA GLY A 245 3.06 6.35 30.13
C GLY A 245 3.35 5.14 31.05
N GLY A 246 2.65 4.03 30.83
CA GLY A 246 2.72 2.83 31.66
C GLY A 246 3.87 1.90 31.31
N ALA A 247 4.16 0.98 32.24
CA ALA A 247 5.10 -0.10 31.98
C ALA A 247 4.52 -1.12 30.99
N LEU A 248 5.38 -1.72 30.15
CA LEU A 248 4.99 -2.80 29.26
C LEU A 248 4.52 -4.03 30.05
N PRO A 249 3.37 -4.65 29.70
CA PRO A 249 2.94 -5.90 30.32
C PRO A 249 3.83 -7.05 29.89
N SER A 250 4.18 -7.96 30.80
CA SER A 250 4.88 -9.21 30.45
C SER A 250 4.00 -10.06 29.51
N PRO A 251 4.54 -10.67 28.44
CA PRO A 251 5.97 -10.83 28.12
C PRO A 251 6.54 -9.78 27.15
N MET A 252 5.89 -8.63 26.96
CA MET A 252 6.36 -7.61 26.02
C MET A 252 7.73 -7.04 26.44
N THR A 253 8.49 -6.64 25.44
CA THR A 253 9.77 -5.93 25.61
C THR A 253 9.84 -4.74 24.67
N SER A 254 10.71 -3.78 24.98
CA SER A 254 11.08 -2.75 24.02
C SER A 254 12.57 -2.52 23.92
N SER A 255 13.00 -1.98 22.78
CA SER A 255 14.36 -1.57 22.50
C SER A 255 14.37 -0.22 21.80
N SER A 256 15.20 0.71 22.29
CA SER A 256 15.46 2.00 21.64
C SER A 256 16.04 1.80 20.24
N ASN A 257 15.54 2.58 19.28
CA ASN A 257 16.06 2.62 17.91
C ASN A 257 17.16 3.69 17.73
N GLY A 258 17.37 4.56 18.73
CA GLY A 258 18.41 5.60 18.72
C GLY A 258 18.03 6.88 17.96
N ASP A 259 16.79 7.00 17.51
CA ASP A 259 16.24 8.13 16.75
C ASP A 259 15.05 8.82 17.46
N GLY A 260 14.85 8.51 18.74
CA GLY A 260 13.69 8.96 19.53
C GLY A 260 12.47 8.03 19.44
N THR A 261 12.59 6.89 18.74
CA THR A 261 11.57 5.83 18.73
C THR A 261 12.05 4.56 19.41
N GLU A 262 11.11 3.73 19.88
CA GLU A 262 11.37 2.39 20.37
C GLU A 262 10.57 1.34 19.60
N THR A 263 11.17 0.16 19.43
CA THR A 263 10.47 -1.03 18.92
C THR A 263 9.93 -1.83 20.09
N VAL A 264 8.61 -2.01 20.16
CA VAL A 264 7.90 -2.86 21.12
C VAL A 264 7.64 -4.22 20.49
N VAL A 265 7.88 -5.31 21.22
CA VAL A 265 7.68 -6.68 20.75
C VAL A 265 6.82 -7.47 21.73
N PHE A 266 5.80 -8.16 21.21
CA PHE A 266 5.09 -9.24 21.90
C PHE A 266 5.55 -10.58 21.34
N PRO A 267 6.33 -11.38 22.09
CA PRO A 267 6.85 -12.64 21.60
C PRO A 267 5.79 -13.75 21.59
N ASP A 268 5.92 -14.68 20.65
CA ASP A 268 5.26 -15.99 20.64
C ASP A 268 3.73 -15.93 20.86
N LEU A 269 3.02 -15.38 19.88
CA LEU A 269 1.57 -15.28 19.90
C LEU A 269 0.88 -16.64 19.93
N THR A 270 1.44 -17.64 19.23
CA THR A 270 0.85 -18.98 19.11
C THR A 270 0.83 -19.72 20.45
N SER A 271 1.83 -19.51 21.31
CA SER A 271 1.85 -20.10 22.66
C SER A 271 1.21 -19.22 23.73
N ASN A 272 1.31 -17.89 23.61
CA ASN A 272 0.83 -16.96 24.64
C ASN A 272 -0.64 -16.56 24.47
N VAL A 273 -1.25 -16.77 23.30
CA VAL A 273 -2.66 -16.47 23.03
C VAL A 273 -3.39 -17.73 22.59
N ALA A 274 -4.06 -18.40 23.53
CA ALA A 274 -4.66 -19.72 23.31
C ALA A 274 -5.64 -19.80 22.11
N ALA A 275 -6.31 -18.70 21.77
CA ALA A 275 -7.22 -18.63 20.61
C ALA A 275 -6.47 -18.70 19.26
N LEU A 276 -5.18 -18.38 19.23
CA LEU A 276 -4.35 -18.31 18.01
C LEU A 276 -3.41 -19.52 17.87
N ALA A 277 -3.57 -20.53 18.72
CA ALA A 277 -2.70 -21.72 18.77
C ALA A 277 -2.91 -22.69 17.59
N ALA A 278 -3.90 -22.44 16.71
CA ALA A 278 -4.28 -23.32 15.61
C ALA A 278 -3.53 -23.02 14.29
N GLY A 279 -2.43 -22.27 14.34
CA GLY A 279 -1.68 -21.88 13.14
C GLY A 279 -2.36 -20.81 12.29
N PHE A 280 -3.41 -20.17 12.80
CA PHE A 280 -4.08 -19.04 12.18
C PHE A 280 -4.34 -17.96 13.23
N GLY A 281 -4.17 -16.70 12.86
CA GLY A 281 -4.52 -15.61 13.73
C GLY A 281 -4.57 -14.27 13.03
N LEU A 282 -5.41 -13.39 13.58
CA LEU A 282 -5.57 -12.00 13.14
C LEU A 282 -5.26 -11.09 14.32
N VAL A 283 -4.55 -10.01 14.06
CA VAL A 283 -4.13 -9.03 15.07
C VAL A 283 -4.22 -7.61 14.52
N ARG A 284 -4.53 -6.68 15.40
CA ARG A 284 -4.45 -5.24 15.17
C ARG A 284 -4.09 -4.52 16.45
N ILE A 285 -3.67 -3.27 16.35
CA ILE A 285 -3.53 -2.39 17.51
C ILE A 285 -4.65 -1.37 17.47
N SER A 286 -5.42 -1.31 18.56
CA SER A 286 -6.27 -0.19 18.88
C SER A 286 -5.45 0.84 19.67
N VAL A 287 -5.52 2.09 19.26
CA VAL A 287 -4.93 3.23 19.97
C VAL A 287 -6.04 4.14 20.47
N SER A 288 -5.86 4.69 21.67
CA SER A 288 -6.77 5.68 22.23
C SER A 288 -5.97 6.82 22.82
N LEU A 289 -6.46 8.05 22.63
CA LEU A 289 -5.84 9.23 23.22
C LEU A 289 -6.19 9.31 24.72
N ASP A 290 -5.23 9.72 25.54
CA ASP A 290 -5.32 10.00 26.98
C ASP A 290 -4.51 11.28 27.26
N ALA A 291 -4.96 12.40 26.69
CA ALA A 291 -4.25 13.66 26.68
C ALA A 291 -4.14 14.29 28.08
N ASP A 292 -5.11 14.04 28.97
CA ASP A 292 -5.05 14.51 30.36
C ASP A 292 -4.28 13.57 31.30
N ARG A 293 -3.88 12.40 30.80
CA ARG A 293 -3.03 11.39 31.45
C ARG A 293 -3.63 10.85 32.74
N ASP A 294 -4.96 10.75 32.81
CA ASP A 294 -5.65 10.20 33.96
C ASP A 294 -5.76 8.65 33.91
N GLY A 295 -5.30 8.04 32.81
CA GLY A 295 -5.34 6.61 32.56
C GLY A 295 -6.64 6.14 31.92
N ILE A 296 -7.51 7.05 31.50
CA ILE A 296 -8.78 6.82 30.84
C ILE A 296 -8.71 7.45 29.45
N ALA A 297 -9.21 6.71 28.45
CA ALA A 297 -9.24 7.24 27.10
C ALA A 297 -10.19 8.44 26.99
N ASP A 298 -9.71 9.50 26.33
CA ASP A 298 -10.45 10.73 26.08
C ASP A 298 -11.67 10.49 25.21
N ALA A 299 -12.76 11.15 25.59
CA ALA A 299 -14.00 11.17 24.84
C ALA A 299 -14.24 12.54 24.18
N LEU A 300 -14.78 12.54 22.97
CA LEU A 300 -15.16 13.75 22.27
C LEU A 300 -16.23 14.52 23.05
N PRO A 301 -16.09 15.86 23.23
CA PRO A 301 -17.06 16.66 23.95
C PRO A 301 -18.48 16.66 23.36
N SER A 302 -18.59 16.38 22.05
CA SER A 302 -19.85 16.45 21.29
C SER A 302 -20.81 15.29 21.56
N ASP A 303 -20.30 14.09 21.78
CA ASP A 303 -21.11 12.85 21.82
C ASP A 303 -20.61 11.82 22.84
N GLY A 304 -19.46 12.06 23.49
CA GLY A 304 -18.87 11.12 24.44
C GLY A 304 -18.22 9.89 23.78
N THR A 305 -18.03 9.90 22.46
CA THR A 305 -17.33 8.82 21.75
C THR A 305 -15.84 8.90 22.04
N VAL A 306 -15.23 7.78 22.42
CA VAL A 306 -13.79 7.70 22.69
C VAL A 306 -13.00 7.95 21.39
N VAL A 307 -11.94 8.74 21.48
CA VAL A 307 -11.05 8.99 20.34
C VAL A 307 -10.16 7.77 20.13
N THR A 308 -10.58 6.86 19.26
CA THR A 308 -9.87 5.60 18.96
C THR A 308 -9.48 5.47 17.50
N GLY A 309 -8.31 4.92 17.23
CA GLY A 309 -7.86 4.52 15.90
C GLY A 309 -7.43 3.06 15.88
N HIS A 310 -7.47 2.43 14.71
CA HIS A 310 -7.00 1.05 14.54
C HIS A 310 -5.96 0.96 13.42
N THR A 311 -4.89 0.21 13.66
CA THR A 311 -4.02 -0.20 12.56
C THR A 311 -4.80 -1.09 11.59
N LYS A 312 -4.31 -1.19 10.35
CA LYS A 312 -4.77 -2.25 9.44
C LYS A 312 -4.64 -3.62 10.12
N THR A 313 -5.55 -4.52 9.77
CA THR A 313 -5.53 -5.89 10.29
C THR A 313 -4.41 -6.68 9.65
N LEU A 314 -3.54 -7.27 10.47
CA LEU A 314 -2.56 -8.25 10.04
C LEU A 314 -2.98 -9.65 10.43
N GLY A 315 -2.50 -10.65 9.70
CA GLY A 315 -2.70 -12.04 10.06
C GLY A 315 -1.61 -12.95 9.56
N TRP A 316 -1.72 -14.20 9.98
CA TRP A 316 -0.92 -15.30 9.45
C TRP A 316 -1.76 -16.56 9.30
N GLN A 317 -1.32 -17.44 8.42
CA GLN A 317 -1.82 -18.80 8.26
C GLN A 317 -0.66 -19.77 8.01
N GLU A 318 -0.64 -20.84 8.79
CA GLU A 318 0.21 -22.00 8.59
C GLU A 318 -0.52 -23.05 7.75
N SER A 319 0.18 -23.62 6.76
CA SER A 319 -0.30 -24.71 5.92
C SER A 319 0.73 -25.83 5.88
N SER A 320 0.43 -26.94 6.56
CA SER A 320 1.24 -28.15 6.49
C SER A 320 0.93 -28.98 5.26
N LEU A 321 1.97 -29.35 4.52
CA LEU A 321 1.87 -30.06 3.25
C LEU A 321 2.60 -31.39 3.37
N ASN A 322 1.94 -32.48 3.02
CA ASN A 322 2.57 -33.79 3.06
C ASN A 322 3.44 -34.05 1.83
N SER A 323 4.49 -34.85 2.02
CA SER A 323 5.33 -35.33 0.92
C SER A 323 4.51 -36.03 -0.16
N GLN A 324 4.83 -35.73 -1.42
CA GLN A 324 4.23 -36.29 -2.64
C GLN A 324 2.73 -35.97 -2.84
N GLN A 325 2.18 -35.07 -2.03
CA GLN A 325 0.82 -34.58 -2.19
C GLN A 325 0.83 -33.29 -3.02
N SER A 326 -0.01 -33.23 -4.05
CA SER A 326 -0.29 -31.94 -4.71
C SER A 326 -1.35 -31.21 -3.92
N VAL A 327 -1.03 -29.98 -3.52
CA VAL A 327 -1.89 -29.13 -2.72
C VAL A 327 -2.22 -27.84 -3.43
N SER A 328 -3.51 -27.47 -3.43
CA SER A 328 -3.95 -26.14 -3.87
C SER A 328 -3.74 -25.13 -2.74
N LEU A 329 -3.04 -24.03 -3.04
CA LEU A 329 -2.77 -22.98 -2.06
C LEU A 329 -3.07 -21.61 -2.65
N ASN A 330 -3.34 -20.67 -1.77
CA ASN A 330 -3.32 -19.25 -2.09
C ASN A 330 -2.88 -18.40 -0.91
N SER A 331 -2.61 -17.15 -1.24
CA SER A 331 -2.30 -16.13 -0.28
C SER A 331 -3.37 -15.03 -0.28
N PRO A 332 -4.19 -14.89 0.77
CA PRO A 332 -5.17 -13.82 0.91
C PRO A 332 -4.59 -12.55 1.54
N PHE A 333 -3.31 -12.55 1.90
CA PHE A 333 -2.67 -11.39 2.49
C PHE A 333 -1.91 -10.59 1.43
N VAL A 334 -1.82 -9.28 1.65
CA VAL A 334 -0.95 -8.39 0.88
C VAL A 334 0.23 -7.94 1.75
N ASN A 335 1.30 -7.49 1.10
CA ASN A 335 2.38 -6.81 1.81
C ASN A 335 1.87 -5.47 2.37
N GLN A 336 2.57 -4.95 3.38
CA GLN A 336 2.27 -3.62 3.89
C GLN A 336 2.53 -2.56 2.82
N SER A 337 1.69 -1.53 2.79
CA SER A 337 1.92 -0.38 1.92
C SER A 337 3.13 0.42 2.37
N VAL A 338 3.88 0.94 1.41
CA VAL A 338 5.00 1.86 1.65
C VAL A 338 4.56 3.32 1.57
N PHE A 339 3.44 3.58 0.89
CA PHE A 339 2.85 4.90 0.72
C PHE A 339 1.33 4.78 0.62
N SER A 340 0.61 5.76 1.16
CA SER A 340 -0.83 5.95 1.04
C SER A 340 -1.16 7.37 0.57
N GLY A 341 -2.31 7.57 -0.04
CA GLY A 341 -2.69 8.91 -0.48
C GLY A 341 -4.02 9.00 -1.18
N VAL A 342 -4.31 10.20 -1.66
CA VAL A 342 -5.39 10.53 -2.60
C VAL A 342 -4.79 11.06 -3.89
N VAL A 343 -5.39 10.68 -5.03
CA VAL A 343 -4.94 11.15 -6.34
C VAL A 343 -5.37 12.60 -6.54
N ASP A 344 -4.42 13.52 -6.71
CA ASP A 344 -4.72 14.94 -6.99
C ASP A 344 -5.23 15.11 -8.42
N SER A 345 -4.51 14.51 -9.38
CA SER A 345 -4.85 14.55 -10.80
C SER A 345 -4.15 13.45 -11.60
N VAL A 346 -4.66 13.19 -12.81
CA VAL A 346 -4.09 12.23 -13.77
C VAL A 346 -3.83 12.93 -15.10
N SER A 347 -2.60 12.77 -15.60
CA SER A 347 -2.18 13.30 -16.89
C SER A 347 -1.45 12.21 -17.70
N GLY A 348 -2.21 11.51 -18.55
CA GLY A 348 -1.66 10.38 -19.31
C GLY A 348 -1.44 9.19 -18.38
N ASP A 349 -0.20 8.73 -18.28
CA ASP A 349 0.23 7.65 -17.37
C ASP A 349 0.72 8.15 -16.02
N THR A 350 0.77 9.46 -15.82
CA THR A 350 1.32 10.07 -14.61
C THR A 350 0.21 10.50 -13.67
N LEU A 351 0.30 10.03 -12.43
CA LEU A 351 -0.54 10.43 -11.30
C LEU A 351 0.20 11.48 -10.49
N ASP A 352 -0.43 12.64 -10.32
CA ASP A 352 0.01 13.64 -9.36
C ASP A 352 -0.54 13.28 -7.98
N VAL A 353 0.36 13.19 -7.01
CA VAL A 353 0.07 12.83 -5.61
C VAL A 353 0.80 13.78 -4.67
N SER A 354 1.07 15.01 -5.14
CA SER A 354 1.80 16.03 -4.40
C SER A 354 1.17 16.41 -3.06
N GLY A 355 -0.17 16.36 -2.95
CA GLY A 355 -0.89 16.59 -1.70
C GLY A 355 -0.48 15.58 -0.64
N SER A 356 -0.63 14.29 -0.94
CA SER A 356 -0.30 13.20 0.00
C SER A 356 1.20 12.93 0.14
N ALA A 357 2.03 13.34 -0.82
CA ALA A 357 3.48 13.24 -0.69
C ALA A 357 4.06 14.33 0.21
N GLY A 358 3.36 15.47 0.37
CA GLY A 358 3.85 16.59 1.16
C GLY A 358 5.25 17.04 0.74
N ALA A 359 6.19 17.03 1.70
CA ALA A 359 7.60 17.37 1.46
C ALA A 359 8.49 16.16 1.13
N VAL A 360 7.94 14.94 1.14
CA VAL A 360 8.70 13.70 0.94
C VAL A 360 9.03 13.51 -0.54
N ASP A 361 10.28 13.12 -0.82
CA ASP A 361 10.70 12.67 -2.16
C ASP A 361 10.34 11.19 -2.33
N LEU A 362 9.28 10.91 -3.09
CA LEU A 362 8.77 9.52 -3.24
C LEU A 362 9.81 8.54 -3.79
N ARG A 363 10.87 9.02 -4.46
CA ARG A 363 11.97 8.19 -4.96
C ARG A 363 12.80 7.55 -3.85
N THR A 364 12.74 8.07 -2.63
CA THR A 364 13.43 7.49 -1.46
C THR A 364 12.57 6.45 -0.73
N VAL A 365 11.27 6.41 -1.04
CA VAL A 365 10.28 5.53 -0.38
C VAL A 365 9.92 4.36 -1.29
N ILE A 366 9.72 4.62 -2.59
CA ILE A 366 9.27 3.64 -3.58
C ILE A 366 10.39 3.42 -4.61
N PRO A 367 10.94 2.19 -4.73
CA PRO A 367 11.93 1.89 -5.75
C PRO A 367 11.30 1.92 -7.14
N ALA A 368 12.01 2.51 -8.10
CA ALA A 368 11.58 2.59 -9.50
C ALA A 368 11.98 1.35 -10.32
N ASP A 369 11.72 0.15 -9.78
CA ASP A 369 12.14 -1.13 -10.36
C ASP A 369 10.97 -2.03 -10.81
N GLY A 370 9.73 -1.55 -10.71
CA GLY A 370 8.53 -2.31 -11.05
C GLY A 370 8.12 -3.34 -10.01
N SER A 371 8.74 -3.33 -8.83
CA SER A 371 8.38 -4.25 -7.73
C SER A 371 7.14 -3.83 -6.95
N HIS A 372 6.47 -2.74 -7.34
CA HIS A 372 5.33 -2.15 -6.63
C HIS A 372 4.15 -1.93 -7.56
N TYR A 373 2.98 -1.91 -6.97
CA TYR A 373 1.74 -1.54 -7.63
C TYR A 373 0.96 -0.52 -6.80
N LEU A 374 0.11 0.22 -7.49
CA LEU A 374 -0.91 1.08 -6.91
C LEU A 374 -2.22 0.30 -6.81
N GLN A 375 -2.83 0.32 -5.63
CA GLN A 375 -4.09 -0.32 -5.32
C GLN A 375 -5.11 0.76 -4.98
N ILE A 376 -6.21 0.84 -5.71
CA ILE A 376 -7.31 1.75 -5.38
C ILE A 376 -8.12 1.17 -4.24
N THR A 377 -8.38 1.98 -3.22
CA THR A 377 -9.10 1.55 -1.99
C THR A 377 -10.42 2.26 -1.78
N ASP A 378 -10.75 3.26 -2.61
CA ASP A 378 -12.05 3.93 -2.62
C ASP A 378 -12.35 4.54 -4.01
N GLY A 379 -13.64 4.81 -4.28
CA GLY A 379 -14.15 5.40 -5.51
C GLY A 379 -14.64 4.38 -6.52
N VAL A 380 -14.87 4.83 -7.76
CA VAL A 380 -15.50 4.00 -8.81
C VAL A 380 -14.62 2.84 -9.29
N LEU A 381 -13.32 2.89 -9.00
CA LEU A 381 -12.33 1.86 -9.33
C LEU A 381 -11.82 1.14 -8.07
N GLU A 382 -12.55 1.17 -6.94
CA GLU A 382 -12.17 0.43 -5.73
C GLU A 382 -11.83 -1.03 -6.07
N GLY A 383 -10.65 -1.45 -5.62
CA GLY A 383 -10.11 -2.77 -5.85
C GLY A 383 -9.25 -2.95 -7.08
N GLU A 384 -9.24 -2.01 -8.03
CA GLU A 384 -8.35 -2.08 -9.18
C GLU A 384 -6.87 -1.86 -8.81
N ARG A 385 -6.00 -2.54 -9.56
CA ARG A 385 -4.55 -2.47 -9.43
C ARG A 385 -3.90 -2.01 -10.73
N PHE A 386 -2.89 -1.16 -10.58
CA PHE A 386 -2.00 -0.72 -11.66
C PHE A 386 -0.53 -0.82 -11.24
N ASP A 387 0.29 -1.52 -12.02
CA ASP A 387 1.73 -1.62 -11.78
C ASP A 387 2.43 -0.26 -11.98
N ILE A 388 3.42 0.01 -11.14
CA ILE A 388 4.17 1.27 -11.18
C ILE A 388 5.44 1.07 -12.03
N GLY A 389 5.52 1.80 -13.14
CA GLY A 389 6.67 1.79 -14.05
C GLY A 389 7.73 2.84 -13.73
N GLY A 390 7.39 3.85 -12.93
CA GLY A 390 8.30 4.92 -12.55
C GLY A 390 7.80 5.77 -11.39
N VAL A 391 8.74 6.43 -10.71
CA VAL A 391 8.48 7.26 -9.53
C VAL A 391 9.21 8.60 -9.69
N GLY A 392 8.47 9.70 -9.61
CA GLY A 392 9.01 11.06 -9.53
C GLY A 392 9.09 11.54 -8.07
N VAL A 393 9.42 12.82 -7.87
CA VAL A 393 9.49 13.39 -6.51
C VAL A 393 8.12 13.37 -5.83
N SER A 394 7.06 13.66 -6.57
CA SER A 394 5.69 13.80 -6.07
C SER A 394 4.65 13.20 -7.05
N ASN A 395 5.09 12.28 -7.91
CA ASN A 395 4.22 11.64 -8.90
C ASN A 395 4.60 10.17 -9.10
N LEU A 396 3.62 9.41 -9.58
CA LEU A 396 3.77 8.00 -9.94
C LEU A 396 3.49 7.84 -11.44
N VAL A 397 4.22 6.97 -12.11
CA VAL A 397 3.99 6.62 -13.52
C VAL A 397 3.49 5.19 -13.57
N LEU A 398 2.26 4.98 -14.03
CA LEU A 398 1.64 3.68 -14.15
C LEU A 398 2.02 3.00 -15.48
N LEU A 399 2.18 1.68 -15.45
CA LEU A 399 2.36 0.90 -16.67
C LEU A 399 1.02 0.77 -17.39
N ASN A 400 0.96 1.30 -18.60
CA ASN A 400 -0.20 1.16 -19.49
C ASN A 400 -0.15 -0.18 -20.22
N ASP A 401 -1.17 -0.99 -20.02
CA ASP A 401 -1.39 -2.25 -20.73
C ASP A 401 -2.79 -2.23 -21.36
N PRO A 402 -2.91 -1.90 -22.66
CA PRO A 402 -4.20 -1.73 -23.32
C PRO A 402 -4.94 -3.07 -23.56
N ASP A 403 -4.29 -4.22 -23.36
CA ASP A 403 -4.92 -5.54 -23.42
C ASP A 403 -4.13 -6.54 -22.55
N ILE A 404 -4.52 -6.62 -21.27
CA ILE A 404 -3.82 -7.34 -20.20
C ILE A 404 -3.70 -8.85 -20.43
N PHE A 405 -4.39 -9.40 -21.44
CA PHE A 405 -4.27 -10.80 -21.81
C PHE A 405 -3.51 -11.03 -23.11
N SER A 406 -3.19 -10.01 -23.90
CA SER A 406 -2.55 -10.22 -25.21
C SER A 406 -1.07 -10.55 -25.13
N GLY A 407 -0.37 -10.07 -24.09
CA GLY A 407 1.10 -10.11 -23.97
C GLY A 407 1.83 -9.44 -25.14
N SER A 408 1.10 -8.77 -26.05
CA SER A 408 1.53 -8.50 -27.41
C SER A 408 2.36 -7.23 -27.56
N ASP A 409 2.36 -6.38 -26.54
CA ASP A 409 3.08 -5.11 -26.47
C ASP A 409 4.44 -5.23 -25.77
N GLY A 410 4.77 -6.41 -25.22
CA GLY A 410 6.02 -6.65 -24.49
C GLY A 410 6.06 -5.99 -23.12
N VAL A 411 4.94 -5.45 -22.62
CA VAL A 411 4.78 -4.97 -21.26
C VAL A 411 4.07 -6.06 -20.48
N THR A 412 4.77 -6.68 -19.52
CA THR A 412 4.14 -7.68 -18.66
C THR A 412 3.67 -6.99 -17.39
N THR A 413 2.41 -6.57 -17.38
CA THR A 413 1.78 -6.03 -16.16
C THR A 413 0.95 -7.08 -15.46
N LEU A 414 0.66 -6.82 -14.19
CA LEU A 414 -0.32 -7.51 -13.38
C LEU A 414 -1.56 -6.61 -13.20
N ASN A 415 -1.84 -5.69 -14.12
CA ASN A 415 -3.00 -4.80 -14.02
C ASN A 415 -4.33 -5.61 -14.03
N THR A 416 -5.37 -5.05 -13.42
CA THR A 416 -6.69 -5.71 -13.35
C THR A 416 -7.68 -5.25 -14.42
N SER A 417 -7.37 -4.16 -15.11
CA SER A 417 -8.18 -3.54 -16.15
C SER A 417 -7.34 -3.18 -17.37
N ASP A 418 -8.02 -3.06 -18.52
CA ASP A 418 -7.38 -2.69 -19.78
C ASP A 418 -7.16 -1.18 -19.84
N GLY A 419 -5.94 -0.78 -20.16
CA GLY A 419 -5.52 0.61 -20.30
C GLY A 419 -5.31 1.31 -18.95
N LEU A 420 -5.14 2.63 -19.02
CA LEU A 420 -5.06 3.48 -17.84
C LEU A 420 -6.34 4.28 -17.65
N PRO A 421 -6.75 4.49 -16.39
CA PRO A 421 -7.96 5.23 -16.07
C PRO A 421 -7.79 6.73 -16.35
N THR A 422 -8.91 7.40 -16.56
CA THR A 422 -8.95 8.84 -16.81
C THR A 422 -8.91 9.63 -15.50
N ASN A 423 -8.57 10.92 -15.59
CA ASN A 423 -8.67 11.83 -14.45
C ASN A 423 -10.07 11.88 -13.83
N ALA A 424 -11.13 11.68 -14.61
CA ALA A 424 -12.49 11.70 -14.08
C ALA A 424 -12.82 10.47 -13.24
N GLU A 425 -12.09 9.36 -13.42
CA GLU A 425 -12.29 8.11 -12.70
C GLU A 425 -11.41 8.03 -11.45
N LEU A 426 -10.20 8.59 -11.48
CA LEU A 426 -9.24 8.48 -10.38
C LEU A 426 -9.06 9.72 -9.49
N ALA A 427 -9.25 10.95 -9.99
CA ALA A 427 -8.96 12.12 -9.17
C ALA A 427 -9.89 12.14 -7.94
N GLY A 428 -9.31 12.25 -6.75
CA GLY A 428 -10.01 12.16 -5.46
C GLY A 428 -10.14 10.74 -4.91
N SER A 429 -9.76 9.69 -5.64
CA SER A 429 -9.73 8.32 -5.11
C SER A 429 -8.55 8.12 -4.16
N SER A 430 -8.80 7.41 -3.06
CA SER A 430 -7.76 6.93 -2.16
C SER A 430 -7.06 5.69 -2.71
N PHE A 431 -5.77 5.57 -2.40
CA PHE A 431 -4.94 4.46 -2.86
C PHE A 431 -3.85 4.07 -1.86
N LEU A 432 -3.29 2.89 -2.08
CA LEU A 432 -2.09 2.37 -1.42
C LEU A 432 -1.05 2.01 -2.47
N VAL A 433 0.24 2.24 -2.18
CA VAL A 433 1.36 1.67 -2.94
C VAL A 433 1.89 0.47 -2.17
N ILE A 434 1.79 -0.71 -2.78
CA ILE A 434 2.07 -1.98 -2.14
C ILE A 434 3.19 -2.70 -2.92
N PRO A 435 4.22 -3.24 -2.24
CA PRO A 435 5.19 -4.12 -2.88
C PRO A 435 4.51 -5.42 -3.33
N HIS A 436 4.82 -5.88 -4.53
CA HIS A 436 4.39 -7.18 -5.01
C HIS A 436 4.85 -8.29 -4.06
N ARG A 437 3.99 -9.27 -3.84
CA ARG A 437 4.36 -10.51 -3.16
C ARG A 437 5.19 -11.34 -4.12
N THR A 438 6.31 -11.89 -3.67
CA THR A 438 7.17 -12.71 -4.53
C THR A 438 7.09 -14.19 -4.20
N LEU A 439 7.56 -15.04 -5.13
CA LEU A 439 7.61 -16.48 -4.92
C LEU A 439 8.49 -16.86 -3.72
N ASP A 440 9.66 -16.24 -3.54
CA ASP A 440 10.55 -16.51 -2.41
C ASP A 440 9.97 -16.02 -1.07
N GLN A 441 9.07 -15.03 -1.07
CA GLN A 441 8.41 -14.59 0.16
C GLN A 441 7.40 -15.61 0.68
N LEU A 442 6.72 -16.35 -0.22
CA LEU A 442 5.71 -17.34 0.17
C LEU A 442 6.26 -18.78 0.21
N PHE A 443 7.22 -19.09 -0.66
CA PHE A 443 7.84 -20.41 -0.81
C PHE A 443 9.36 -20.28 -0.71
N ASP A 444 9.84 -19.83 0.45
CA ASP A 444 11.27 -19.60 0.68
C ASP A 444 12.07 -20.91 0.52
N LYS A 445 12.89 -20.90 -0.53
CA LYS A 445 13.79 -21.99 -0.88
C LYS A 445 14.89 -22.25 0.14
N ASN A 446 15.21 -21.30 1.01
CA ASN A 446 16.31 -21.39 1.97
C ASN A 446 15.87 -21.85 3.37
N THR A 447 14.58 -21.73 3.69
CA THR A 447 14.03 -22.10 5.00
C THR A 447 12.98 -23.19 4.82
N ALA A 448 11.72 -22.83 4.52
CA ALA A 448 10.59 -23.76 4.39
C ALA A 448 10.87 -24.90 3.39
N PHE A 449 11.55 -24.62 2.28
CA PHE A 449 11.83 -25.60 1.22
C PHE A 449 13.29 -26.05 1.13
N ALA A 450 14.12 -25.79 2.14
CA ALA A 450 15.56 -26.11 2.09
C ALA A 450 15.84 -27.60 1.80
N GLY A 451 14.98 -28.51 2.27
CA GLY A 451 15.08 -29.96 2.05
C GLY A 451 14.42 -30.47 0.77
N GLU A 452 13.76 -29.61 0.01
CA GLU A 452 12.92 -29.98 -1.13
C GLU A 452 13.60 -29.79 -2.49
N ALA A 453 14.78 -29.17 -2.49
CA ALA A 453 15.57 -28.94 -3.69
C ALA A 453 16.28 -30.22 -4.15
N HIS A 454 16.38 -30.41 -5.47
CA HIS A 454 17.11 -31.56 -6.03
C HIS A 454 17.77 -31.22 -7.37
N SER A 455 18.90 -31.88 -7.69
CA SER A 455 19.63 -31.66 -8.96
C SER A 455 18.97 -32.30 -10.18
N ASP A 456 18.11 -33.31 -9.96
CA ASP A 456 17.21 -33.91 -10.96
C ASP A 456 15.81 -33.26 -10.85
N PRO A 457 15.31 -32.59 -11.91
CA PRO A 457 14.01 -31.92 -11.91
C PRO A 457 12.83 -32.86 -11.68
N ASN A 458 12.96 -34.17 -11.92
CA ASN A 458 11.86 -35.13 -11.69
C ASN A 458 11.68 -35.47 -10.20
N LEU A 459 12.69 -35.20 -9.38
CA LEU A 459 12.69 -35.44 -7.95
C LEU A 459 12.55 -34.14 -7.16
N ALA A 460 12.80 -32.98 -7.80
CA ALA A 460 12.62 -31.67 -7.20
C ALA A 460 11.14 -31.34 -6.97
N SER A 461 10.87 -30.67 -5.85
CA SER A 461 9.55 -30.09 -5.59
C SER A 461 9.19 -29.05 -6.63
N GLY A 462 7.89 -28.90 -6.88
CA GLY A 462 7.42 -28.07 -7.98
C GLY A 462 6.17 -27.28 -7.66
N ILE A 463 6.08 -26.12 -8.32
CA ILE A 463 4.94 -25.20 -8.25
C ILE A 463 4.35 -25.07 -9.64
N LEU A 464 3.04 -25.23 -9.75
CA LEU A 464 2.27 -24.88 -10.93
C LEU A 464 1.62 -23.52 -10.68
N LEU A 465 2.03 -22.53 -11.47
CA LEU A 465 1.45 -21.18 -11.48
C LEU A 465 0.50 -21.06 -12.67
N PHE A 466 -0.65 -20.45 -12.44
CA PHE A 466 -1.52 -20.05 -13.55
C PHE A 466 -1.11 -18.68 -14.06
N ASP A 467 -0.91 -18.57 -15.36
CA ASP A 467 -0.57 -17.34 -16.05
C ASP A 467 -1.71 -16.97 -17.00
N ASN A 468 -2.35 -15.83 -16.78
CA ASN A 468 -3.52 -15.40 -17.53
C ASN A 468 -3.19 -14.72 -18.86
N ARG A 469 -1.91 -14.56 -19.20
CA ARG A 469 -1.41 -14.00 -20.47
C ARG A 469 -1.54 -15.02 -21.61
N GLN A 470 -2.16 -14.64 -22.74
CA GLN A 470 -2.51 -15.55 -23.85
C GLN A 470 -1.30 -16.13 -24.60
N ASP A 471 -0.15 -15.47 -24.56
CA ASP A 471 1.07 -15.86 -25.27
C ASP A 471 1.90 -16.92 -24.52
N LEU A 472 1.56 -17.21 -23.26
CA LEU A 472 2.19 -18.22 -22.44
C LEU A 472 1.33 -19.48 -22.30
N PRO A 473 1.93 -20.64 -22.00
CA PRO A 473 1.14 -21.75 -21.48
C PRO A 473 0.41 -21.25 -20.23
N ARG A 474 -0.94 -21.37 -20.23
CA ARG A 474 -1.80 -20.96 -19.11
C ARG A 474 -1.35 -21.50 -17.74
N PHE A 475 -0.56 -22.57 -17.76
CA PHE A 475 0.13 -23.09 -16.59
C PHE A 475 1.62 -23.13 -16.85
N GLU A 476 2.38 -22.51 -15.94
CA GLU A 476 3.82 -22.63 -15.90
C GLU A 476 4.22 -23.50 -14.71
N PHE A 477 5.10 -24.47 -14.98
CA PHE A 477 5.64 -25.34 -13.94
C PHE A 477 7.05 -24.90 -13.57
N LEU A 478 7.24 -24.51 -12.31
CA LEU A 478 8.52 -24.18 -11.70
C LEU A 478 9.00 -25.39 -10.89
N VAL A 479 10.31 -25.64 -10.92
CA VAL A 479 10.98 -26.70 -10.16
C VAL A 479 12.05 -26.11 -9.25
N LEU A 480 12.19 -26.67 -8.05
CA LEU A 480 13.18 -26.24 -7.07
C LEU A 480 14.50 -26.99 -7.28
N LEU A 481 15.43 -26.38 -8.01
CA LEU A 481 16.68 -27.03 -8.38
C LEU A 481 17.81 -26.65 -7.44
N ASP A 482 18.51 -27.67 -6.96
CA ASP A 482 19.75 -27.53 -6.22
C ASP A 482 20.93 -27.52 -7.22
N TYR A 483 21.58 -26.37 -7.30
CA TYR A 483 22.87 -26.21 -7.96
C TYR A 483 23.96 -26.14 -6.89
N THR A 484 25.18 -26.56 -7.23
CA THR A 484 26.32 -26.71 -6.29
C THR A 484 26.59 -25.52 -5.34
N THR A 485 26.14 -24.31 -5.67
CA THR A 485 26.32 -23.09 -4.88
C THR A 485 25.03 -22.37 -4.51
N GLU A 486 23.87 -22.79 -5.03
CA GLU A 486 22.62 -22.05 -4.91
C GLU A 486 21.40 -22.95 -5.19
N VAL A 487 20.33 -22.74 -4.44
CA VAL A 487 19.01 -23.30 -4.74
C VAL A 487 18.20 -22.24 -5.49
N LYS A 488 17.44 -22.65 -6.51
CA LYS A 488 16.64 -21.74 -7.35
C LYS A 488 15.29 -22.32 -7.71
N TRP A 489 14.28 -21.46 -7.78
CA TRP A 489 13.06 -21.76 -8.52
C TRP A 489 13.34 -21.55 -10.00
N VAL A 490 13.19 -22.59 -10.83
CA VAL A 490 13.51 -22.51 -12.26
C VAL A 490 12.33 -22.96 -13.09
N SER A 491 12.04 -22.25 -14.19
CA SER A 491 11.01 -22.67 -15.13
C SER A 491 11.38 -24.01 -15.77
N SER A 492 10.46 -24.97 -15.72
CA SER A 492 10.64 -26.28 -16.36
C SER A 492 10.76 -26.18 -17.89
N SER A 493 10.22 -25.09 -18.47
CA SER A 493 10.32 -24.79 -19.90
C SER A 493 11.69 -24.24 -20.32
N ASP A 494 12.48 -23.75 -19.35
CA ASP A 494 13.79 -23.12 -19.56
C ASP A 494 14.81 -23.48 -18.45
N ILE A 495 14.89 -24.77 -18.12
CA ILE A 495 15.87 -25.27 -17.13
C ILE A 495 17.31 -24.91 -17.52
N GLY A 496 17.57 -24.76 -18.83
CA GLY A 496 18.89 -24.45 -19.36
C GLY A 496 19.42 -23.07 -18.98
N SER A 497 18.55 -22.06 -18.82
CA SER A 497 18.98 -20.70 -18.48
C SER A 497 19.39 -20.53 -17.02
N ARG A 498 18.89 -21.39 -16.13
CA ARG A 498 19.13 -21.34 -14.67
C ARG A 498 18.78 -19.98 -14.05
N LEU A 499 17.86 -19.26 -14.69
CA LEU A 499 17.32 -18.02 -14.16
C LEU A 499 16.43 -18.35 -12.97
N ASP A 500 16.74 -17.71 -11.85
CA ASP A 500 15.93 -17.84 -10.64
C ASP A 500 14.63 -17.07 -10.82
N GLN A 501 13.52 -17.72 -10.48
CA GLN A 501 12.17 -17.20 -10.51
C GLN A 501 11.70 -16.76 -9.12
N GLY A 502 12.57 -16.80 -8.11
CA GLY A 502 12.25 -16.40 -6.74
C GLY A 502 11.65 -14.99 -6.61
N SER A 503 12.08 -14.04 -7.44
CA SER A 503 11.55 -12.67 -7.47
C SER A 503 10.26 -12.50 -8.27
N ARG A 504 9.68 -13.59 -8.81
CA ARG A 504 8.44 -13.52 -9.57
C ARG A 504 7.30 -13.04 -8.68
N ALA A 505 6.61 -11.99 -9.12
CA ALA A 505 5.44 -11.46 -8.44
C ALA A 505 4.25 -12.45 -8.50
N LEU A 506 3.53 -12.53 -7.40
CA LEU A 506 2.30 -13.27 -7.19
C LEU A 506 1.18 -12.27 -6.88
N THR A 507 0.03 -12.47 -7.51
CA THR A 507 -1.12 -11.58 -7.37
C THR A 507 -2.09 -12.11 -6.32
N ILE A 508 -2.64 -11.20 -5.51
CA ILE A 508 -3.79 -11.52 -4.64
C ILE A 508 -4.95 -12.05 -5.48
N GLY A 509 -5.69 -13.02 -4.92
CA GLY A 509 -6.80 -13.65 -5.61
C GLY A 509 -6.39 -14.70 -6.65
N SER A 510 -5.09 -14.93 -6.86
CA SER A 510 -4.57 -16.02 -7.70
C SER A 510 -4.11 -17.21 -6.88
N GLY A 511 -4.27 -18.39 -7.48
CA GLY A 511 -3.93 -19.66 -6.85
C GLY A 511 -2.65 -20.29 -7.40
N VAL A 512 -2.08 -21.19 -6.60
CA VAL A 512 -0.96 -22.05 -7.02
C VAL A 512 -1.26 -23.50 -6.68
N PHE A 513 -0.62 -24.43 -7.38
CA PHE A 513 -0.53 -25.83 -6.96
C PHE A 513 0.89 -26.13 -6.57
N LEU A 514 1.09 -26.68 -5.39
CA LEU A 514 2.39 -27.03 -4.87
C LEU A 514 2.49 -28.54 -4.71
N ASN A 515 3.64 -29.12 -5.03
CA ASN A 515 3.92 -30.53 -4.82
C ASN A 515 5.29 -30.68 -4.15
N PRO A 516 5.33 -30.80 -2.81
CA PRO A 516 6.52 -31.25 -2.10
C PRO A 516 6.85 -32.69 -2.51
N ARG A 517 8.11 -33.00 -2.76
CA ARG A 517 8.55 -34.30 -3.30
C ARG A 517 9.41 -35.07 -2.31
N GLN A 518 10.17 -34.38 -1.47
CA GLN A 518 11.17 -35.02 -0.60
C GLN A 518 10.63 -35.27 0.80
N GLY A 519 9.92 -34.30 1.36
CA GLY A 519 9.39 -34.31 2.72
C GLY A 519 8.10 -33.52 2.85
N SER A 520 7.64 -33.40 4.09
CA SER A 520 6.56 -32.47 4.42
C SER A 520 7.12 -31.07 4.60
N VAL A 521 6.32 -30.06 4.24
CA VAL A 521 6.69 -28.65 4.31
C VAL A 521 5.59 -27.88 5.00
N ASP A 522 5.95 -26.99 5.93
CA ASP A 522 5.05 -26.01 6.50
C ASP A 522 5.26 -24.68 5.80
N VAL A 523 4.18 -24.12 5.26
CA VAL A 523 4.17 -22.80 4.62
C VAL A 523 3.47 -21.83 5.55
N ILE A 524 4.15 -20.75 5.94
CA ILE A 524 3.57 -19.68 6.72
C ILE A 524 3.36 -18.48 5.80
N ASP A 525 2.11 -18.07 5.66
CA ASP A 525 1.73 -16.88 4.94
C ASP A 525 1.39 -15.77 5.93
N ILE A 526 2.05 -14.61 5.81
CA ILE A 526 1.90 -13.46 6.72
C ILE A 526 1.60 -12.21 5.89
N GLY A 527 0.70 -11.36 6.35
CA GLY A 527 0.57 -10.01 5.78
C GLY A 527 -0.65 -9.25 6.28
N VAL A 528 -1.04 -8.24 5.51
CA VAL A 528 -2.19 -7.37 5.77
C VAL A 528 -3.42 -7.95 5.08
N ILE A 529 -4.57 -7.87 5.74
CA ILE A 529 -5.87 -8.18 5.14
C ILE A 529 -6.37 -6.92 4.43
N ALA A 530 -6.80 -7.06 3.17
CA ALA A 530 -7.44 -5.97 2.45
C ALA A 530 -8.76 -5.57 3.13
N ASP A 531 -8.93 -4.28 3.41
CA ASP A 531 -10.16 -3.66 3.92
C ASP A 531 -10.94 -2.89 2.83
N TYR A 532 -10.61 -3.20 1.58
CA TYR A 532 -11.17 -2.67 0.34
C TYR A 532 -11.56 -3.85 -0.57
N ASP A 533 -12.43 -3.61 -1.53
CA ASP A 533 -12.79 -4.62 -2.55
C ASP A 533 -11.55 -5.08 -3.33
N VAL A 534 -11.50 -6.32 -3.83
CA VAL A 534 -10.33 -6.80 -4.60
C VAL A 534 -10.74 -7.14 -6.03
N ALA A 535 -10.14 -6.45 -7.01
CA ALA A 535 -10.34 -6.75 -8.42
C ALA A 535 -9.43 -7.88 -8.91
N VAL A 536 -9.96 -8.73 -9.79
CA VAL A 536 -9.20 -9.70 -10.55
C VAL A 536 -9.60 -9.69 -12.02
N ALA A 537 -8.65 -9.91 -12.91
CA ALA A 537 -8.91 -10.08 -14.33
C ALA A 537 -9.16 -11.56 -14.65
N LEU A 538 -10.32 -11.87 -15.23
CA LEU A 538 -10.72 -13.23 -15.60
C LEU A 538 -10.86 -13.36 -17.11
N ASN A 539 -10.14 -14.32 -17.69
CA ASN A 539 -10.11 -14.58 -19.14
C ASN A 539 -11.05 -15.74 -19.50
N GLU A 540 -11.39 -15.89 -20.77
CA GLU A 540 -12.13 -17.07 -21.22
C GLU A 540 -11.37 -18.37 -20.92
N GLY A 541 -12.08 -19.45 -20.61
CA GLY A 541 -11.53 -20.75 -20.23
C GLY A 541 -11.14 -20.84 -18.75
N TYR A 542 -10.09 -21.60 -18.45
CA TYR A 542 -9.61 -21.80 -17.08
C TYR A 542 -8.96 -20.52 -16.53
N ASN A 543 -9.24 -20.23 -15.26
CA ASN A 543 -8.58 -19.22 -14.43
C ASN A 543 -8.31 -19.85 -13.06
N SER A 544 -7.09 -19.73 -12.52
CA SER A 544 -6.84 -20.10 -11.13
C SER A 544 -7.19 -18.92 -10.23
N VAL A 545 -8.26 -19.09 -9.45
CA VAL A 545 -8.81 -18.06 -8.57
C VAL A 545 -8.81 -18.54 -7.14
N ALA A 546 -8.68 -17.61 -6.21
CA ALA A 546 -8.37 -17.90 -4.83
C ALA A 546 -8.90 -16.85 -3.85
N ALA A 547 -8.95 -17.21 -2.55
CA ALA A 547 -9.12 -16.34 -1.38
C ALA A 547 -8.54 -14.91 -1.47
N PRO A 548 -9.27 -13.78 -1.66
CA PRO A 548 -8.68 -12.46 -1.35
C PRO A 548 -8.76 -12.14 0.14
N TYR A 549 -9.58 -12.87 0.90
CA TYR A 549 -9.73 -12.73 2.34
C TYR A 549 -9.53 -14.09 3.01
N PRO A 550 -8.92 -14.17 4.20
CA PRO A 550 -8.67 -15.43 4.92
C PRO A 550 -9.95 -15.97 5.57
N MET A 551 -10.97 -16.28 4.77
CA MET A 551 -12.19 -16.94 5.20
C MET A 551 -12.78 -17.79 4.08
N ASP A 552 -13.56 -18.80 4.45
CA ASP A 552 -14.36 -19.56 3.51
C ASP A 552 -15.42 -18.66 2.89
N GLN A 553 -15.69 -18.85 1.60
CA GLN A 553 -16.63 -18.02 0.85
C GLN A 553 -17.63 -18.86 0.07
N THR A 554 -18.78 -18.24 -0.16
CA THR A 554 -19.81 -18.79 -1.01
C THR A 554 -19.58 -18.37 -2.48
N PRO A 555 -20.09 -19.11 -3.48
CA PRO A 555 -20.01 -18.66 -4.86
C PRO A 555 -20.85 -17.41 -5.13
N ALA A 556 -22.07 -17.33 -4.56
CA ALA A 556 -23.08 -16.34 -4.92
C ALA A 556 -23.82 -15.69 -3.74
N GLY A 557 -23.69 -16.21 -2.53
CA GLY A 557 -24.36 -15.71 -1.32
C GLY A 557 -23.75 -14.43 -0.74
N PRO A 558 -24.29 -13.93 0.39
CA PRO A 558 -23.71 -12.80 1.12
C PRO A 558 -22.30 -13.17 1.60
N ASN A 559 -21.32 -12.28 1.39
CA ASN A 559 -19.88 -12.53 1.57
C ASN A 559 -19.27 -13.57 0.59
N GLY A 560 -19.96 -13.83 -0.52
CA GLY A 560 -19.48 -14.71 -1.58
C GLY A 560 -18.60 -14.03 -2.63
N ARG A 561 -18.24 -14.79 -3.66
CA ARG A 561 -17.44 -14.30 -4.80
C ARG A 561 -18.22 -13.53 -5.86
N GLY A 562 -19.54 -13.42 -5.68
CA GLY A 562 -20.41 -12.76 -6.66
C GLY A 562 -20.42 -13.49 -8.01
N TYR A 563 -20.22 -14.81 -8.05
CA TYR A 563 -20.28 -15.59 -9.27
C TYR A 563 -21.72 -15.81 -9.73
N THR A 564 -22.37 -14.74 -10.17
CA THR A 564 -23.79 -14.74 -10.54
C THR A 564 -23.98 -14.29 -11.99
N VAL A 565 -25.12 -14.65 -12.57
CA VAL A 565 -25.51 -14.16 -13.91
C VAL A 565 -25.64 -12.62 -13.93
N ALA A 566 -26.02 -12.01 -12.81
CA ALA A 566 -26.10 -10.55 -12.70
C ALA A 566 -24.72 -9.89 -12.80
N ASN A 567 -23.68 -10.57 -12.32
CA ASN A 567 -22.29 -10.10 -12.38
C ASN A 567 -21.56 -10.59 -13.64
N GLY A 568 -22.30 -11.01 -14.68
CA GLY A 568 -21.73 -11.33 -15.98
C GLY A 568 -21.27 -12.78 -16.15
N PHE A 569 -21.45 -13.66 -15.15
CA PHE A 569 -21.12 -15.09 -15.29
C PHE A 569 -22.22 -15.84 -16.04
N PRO A 570 -21.95 -16.41 -17.23
CA PRO A 570 -22.98 -17.12 -17.97
C PRO A 570 -23.42 -18.37 -17.21
N GLY A 571 -24.72 -18.56 -17.05
CA GLY A 571 -25.31 -19.80 -16.55
C GLY A 571 -25.98 -20.60 -17.66
N GLY A 572 -26.24 -21.88 -17.41
CA GLY A 572 -26.94 -22.72 -18.39
C GLY A 572 -27.19 -24.16 -17.91
N ILE A 573 -27.86 -24.94 -18.75
CA ILE A 573 -28.05 -26.40 -18.55
C ILE A 573 -26.95 -27.24 -19.20
N ASP A 574 -26.16 -26.63 -20.09
CA ASP A 574 -25.02 -27.26 -20.74
C ASP A 574 -23.74 -26.80 -20.02
N PRO A 575 -23.01 -27.71 -19.33
CA PRO A 575 -21.77 -27.38 -18.65
C PRO A 575 -20.70 -26.78 -19.57
N GLN A 576 -20.78 -26.95 -20.90
CA GLN A 576 -19.84 -26.35 -21.85
C GLN A 576 -20.13 -24.86 -22.14
N GLN A 577 -21.35 -24.41 -21.85
CA GLN A 577 -21.81 -23.03 -22.09
C GLN A 577 -22.03 -22.25 -20.80
N ALA A 578 -22.03 -22.95 -19.65
CA ALA A 578 -22.15 -22.36 -18.33
C ALA A 578 -20.78 -22.12 -17.70
N THR A 579 -20.74 -21.20 -16.74
CA THR A 579 -19.59 -21.02 -15.86
C THR A 579 -19.43 -22.27 -14.98
N GLY A 580 -18.22 -22.82 -14.98
CA GLY A 580 -17.85 -23.97 -14.16
C GLY A 580 -16.90 -23.60 -13.03
N LEU A 581 -16.90 -24.39 -11.97
CA LEU A 581 -15.96 -24.29 -10.87
C LEU A 581 -15.41 -25.68 -10.55
N LEU A 582 -14.10 -25.83 -10.52
CA LEU A 582 -13.42 -27.08 -10.19
C LEU A 582 -12.60 -26.90 -8.90
N LEU A 583 -12.90 -27.70 -7.89
CA LEU A 583 -12.18 -27.73 -6.63
C LEU A 583 -11.32 -28.98 -6.56
N TRP A 584 -10.03 -28.80 -6.31
CA TRP A 584 -9.08 -29.90 -6.23
C TRP A 584 -9.34 -30.73 -4.97
N ALA A 585 -9.63 -32.04 -5.12
CA ALA A 585 -9.86 -32.92 -3.98
C ALA A 585 -8.62 -33.72 -3.54
N GLY A 586 -7.48 -33.56 -4.24
CA GLY A 586 -6.23 -34.27 -3.90
C GLY A 586 -5.66 -33.89 -2.53
N ASP A 587 -6.18 -32.82 -1.93
CA ASP A 587 -5.81 -32.31 -0.61
C ASP A 587 -6.35 -33.20 0.52
N THR A 588 -7.38 -34.03 0.24
CA THR A 588 -8.13 -34.80 1.25
C THR A 588 -7.76 -36.29 1.33
N ALA A 589 -6.89 -36.78 0.44
CA ALA A 589 -6.56 -38.20 0.37
C ALA A 589 -5.45 -38.60 1.37
N ALA A 590 -5.84 -38.83 2.63
CA ALA A 590 -5.04 -39.62 3.57
C ALA A 590 -4.94 -41.12 3.17
N ASP A 591 -5.68 -41.54 2.14
CA ASP A 591 -5.74 -42.94 1.72
C ASP A 591 -4.62 -43.28 0.72
N ALA A 592 -3.41 -43.55 1.25
CA ALA A 592 -2.30 -44.19 0.55
C ALA A 592 -2.60 -45.62 0.03
N GLY A 593 -3.87 -46.04 -0.03
CA GLY A 593 -4.30 -47.40 -0.40
C GLY A 593 -5.55 -47.50 -1.28
N ALA A 594 -6.31 -46.42 -1.48
CA ALA A 594 -7.35 -46.38 -2.50
C ALA A 594 -6.77 -45.73 -3.75
N ALA A 595 -7.01 -46.31 -4.93
CA ALA A 595 -6.47 -45.81 -6.19
C ALA A 595 -6.60 -44.28 -6.29
N TYR A 596 -5.45 -43.59 -6.44
CA TYR A 596 -5.34 -42.17 -6.75
C TYR A 596 -6.43 -41.78 -7.77
N ALA A 597 -7.52 -41.20 -7.28
CA ALA A 597 -8.43 -40.44 -8.11
C ALA A 597 -8.17 -38.98 -7.75
N PRO A 598 -7.18 -38.31 -8.37
CA PRO A 598 -7.16 -36.87 -8.43
C PRO A 598 -8.45 -36.45 -9.13
N ALA A 599 -9.51 -36.27 -8.34
CA ALA A 599 -10.81 -35.88 -8.84
C ALA A 599 -11.02 -34.43 -8.44
N TYR A 600 -11.43 -33.61 -9.40
CA TYR A 600 -11.98 -32.31 -9.08
C TYR A 600 -13.45 -32.51 -8.68
N LYS A 601 -13.88 -31.88 -7.58
CA LYS A 601 -15.30 -31.61 -7.38
C LYS A 601 -15.70 -30.53 -8.38
N SER A 602 -16.71 -30.81 -9.20
CA SER A 602 -17.09 -29.95 -10.32
C SER A 602 -18.47 -29.38 -10.07
N TYR A 603 -18.59 -28.06 -10.17
CA TYR A 603 -19.83 -27.32 -10.01
C TYR A 603 -20.12 -26.53 -11.28
N MET A 604 -21.38 -26.20 -11.50
CA MET A 604 -21.79 -25.29 -12.56
C MET A 604 -22.81 -24.27 -12.06
N LEU A 605 -22.80 -23.08 -12.67
CA LEU A 605 -23.86 -22.09 -12.53
C LEU A 605 -25.05 -22.50 -13.41
N LEU A 606 -26.06 -23.12 -12.80
CA LEU A 606 -27.30 -23.48 -13.49
C LEU A 606 -28.10 -22.22 -13.80
N ASP A 607 -28.59 -22.09 -15.04
CA ASP A 607 -29.64 -21.14 -15.41
C ASP A 607 -30.65 -21.82 -16.32
N ALA A 608 -31.82 -22.15 -15.79
CA ALA A 608 -32.84 -22.93 -16.47
C ALA A 608 -34.24 -22.71 -15.89
N SER A 609 -35.20 -22.28 -16.72
CA SER A 609 -36.63 -22.25 -16.35
C SER A 609 -36.94 -21.54 -15.02
N GLY A 610 -36.20 -20.48 -14.68
CA GLY A 610 -36.35 -19.73 -13.43
C GLY A 610 -35.53 -20.27 -12.25
N LEU A 611 -34.82 -21.38 -12.42
CA LEU A 611 -33.76 -21.82 -11.50
C LEU A 611 -32.45 -21.14 -11.90
N ARG A 612 -31.84 -20.43 -10.95
CA ARG A 612 -30.54 -19.81 -11.13
C ARG A 612 -29.74 -19.97 -9.84
N PHE A 613 -28.81 -20.92 -9.83
CA PHE A 613 -27.97 -21.21 -8.66
C PHE A 613 -26.77 -22.09 -9.01
N TRP A 614 -25.77 -22.12 -8.14
CA TRP A 614 -24.65 -23.06 -8.18
C TRP A 614 -25.07 -24.46 -7.78
N SER A 615 -24.61 -25.47 -8.52
CA SER A 615 -24.92 -26.86 -8.23
C SER A 615 -23.76 -27.81 -8.53
N ASP A 616 -23.69 -28.93 -7.80
CA ASP A 616 -22.72 -30.01 -8.02
C ASP A 616 -23.11 -30.83 -9.26
N LEU A 617 -22.21 -30.88 -10.25
CA LEU A 617 -22.42 -31.59 -11.51
C LEU A 617 -22.55 -33.12 -11.33
N ASN A 618 -22.09 -33.65 -10.21
CA ASN A 618 -22.14 -35.09 -9.94
C ASN A 618 -23.41 -35.51 -9.18
N GLN A 619 -24.30 -34.57 -8.86
CA GLN A 619 -25.51 -34.85 -8.08
C GLN A 619 -26.78 -34.74 -8.93
N ALA A 620 -27.54 -35.84 -8.99
CA ALA A 620 -28.81 -35.88 -9.73
C ALA A 620 -29.90 -34.94 -9.14
N THR A 621 -29.78 -34.55 -7.86
CA THR A 621 -30.74 -33.69 -7.16
C THR A 621 -30.53 -32.20 -7.39
N LEU A 622 -29.40 -31.81 -8.01
CA LEU A 622 -29.01 -30.42 -8.26
C LEU A 622 -29.27 -29.49 -7.05
N PRO A 623 -28.57 -29.70 -5.91
CA PRO A 623 -28.74 -28.83 -4.75
C PRO A 623 -28.39 -27.38 -5.09
N ASN A 624 -29.09 -26.42 -4.48
CA ASN A 624 -28.70 -25.02 -4.52
C ASN A 624 -27.54 -24.80 -3.53
N LEU A 625 -26.39 -24.35 -4.05
CA LEU A 625 -25.16 -24.09 -3.32
C LEU A 625 -24.74 -22.62 -3.38
N ASP A 626 -25.64 -21.70 -3.73
CA ASP A 626 -25.33 -20.27 -3.78
C ASP A 626 -24.77 -19.76 -2.45
N ASP A 627 -25.36 -20.21 -1.33
CA ASP A 627 -24.95 -19.89 0.05
C ASP A 627 -24.02 -20.96 0.66
N GLY A 628 -23.60 -21.96 -0.13
CA GLY A 628 -22.71 -23.01 0.35
C GLY A 628 -21.27 -22.51 0.43
N LEU A 629 -20.63 -22.65 1.59
CA LEU A 629 -19.19 -22.39 1.78
C LEU A 629 -18.36 -23.49 1.08
N VAL A 630 -18.31 -23.43 -0.24
CA VAL A 630 -17.56 -24.41 -1.07
C VAL A 630 -16.19 -23.88 -1.49
N LEU A 631 -15.93 -22.58 -1.33
CA LEU A 631 -14.63 -21.98 -1.63
C LEU A 631 -13.88 -21.80 -0.32
N GLU A 632 -13.01 -22.76 -0.02
CA GLU A 632 -12.24 -22.78 1.23
C GLU A 632 -11.19 -21.65 1.27
N SER A 633 -10.96 -21.11 2.46
CA SER A 633 -9.86 -20.19 2.75
C SER A 633 -8.52 -20.85 2.45
N HIS A 634 -7.54 -20.07 1.99
CA HIS A 634 -6.19 -20.53 1.66
C HIS A 634 -6.11 -21.67 0.60
N ARG A 635 -7.23 -21.96 -0.09
CA ARG A 635 -7.29 -22.87 -1.23
C ARG A 635 -7.55 -22.11 -2.52
N SER A 636 -7.01 -22.67 -3.60
CA SER A 636 -7.32 -22.21 -4.95
C SER A 636 -8.32 -23.11 -5.64
N SER A 637 -9.06 -22.51 -6.56
CA SER A 637 -10.06 -23.17 -7.39
C SER A 637 -9.82 -22.83 -8.85
N MET A 638 -10.27 -23.70 -9.76
CA MET A 638 -10.29 -23.36 -11.19
C MET A 638 -11.67 -22.90 -11.57
N LEU A 639 -11.78 -21.62 -11.91
CA LEU A 639 -12.97 -21.05 -12.52
C LEU A 639 -12.89 -21.22 -14.03
N VAL A 640 -13.95 -21.75 -14.63
CA VAL A 640 -14.01 -22.01 -16.07
C VAL A 640 -15.06 -21.09 -16.68
N LEU A 641 -14.60 -20.08 -17.42
CA LEU A 641 -15.46 -19.20 -18.19
C LEU A 641 -15.69 -19.77 -19.59
N PRO A 642 -16.92 -19.76 -20.14
CA PRO A 642 -17.17 -20.24 -21.49
C PRO A 642 -16.54 -19.30 -22.53
N ALA A 643 -16.39 -19.81 -23.77
CA ALA A 643 -15.77 -19.06 -24.85
C ALA A 643 -16.46 -17.69 -25.10
N GLY A 644 -15.66 -16.67 -25.36
CA GLY A 644 -16.12 -15.29 -25.56
C GLY A 644 -16.49 -14.54 -24.27
N THR A 645 -16.24 -15.13 -23.09
CA THR A 645 -16.50 -14.49 -21.79
C THR A 645 -15.19 -14.08 -21.13
N SER A 646 -15.05 -12.80 -20.84
CA SER A 646 -13.96 -12.25 -20.03
C SER A 646 -14.52 -11.15 -19.14
N LEU A 647 -14.01 -11.04 -17.92
CA LEU A 647 -14.42 -10.04 -16.93
C LEU A 647 -13.17 -9.27 -16.50
N ARG A 648 -13.14 -7.97 -16.78
CA ARG A 648 -11.97 -7.09 -16.59
C ARG A 648 -12.45 -5.71 -16.10
N PRO A 649 -12.51 -5.46 -14.79
CA PRO A 649 -12.29 -6.41 -13.69
C PRO A 649 -13.53 -7.26 -13.34
N HIS A 650 -13.32 -8.34 -12.57
CA HIS A 650 -14.32 -8.91 -11.67
C HIS A 650 -13.98 -8.51 -10.23
N ILE A 651 -14.96 -8.06 -9.45
CA ILE A 651 -14.75 -7.53 -8.09
C ILE A 651 -15.15 -8.56 -7.03
N TYR A 652 -14.22 -8.84 -6.13
CA TYR A 652 -14.49 -9.55 -4.88
C TYR A 652 -14.77 -8.53 -3.78
N GLN A 653 -16.04 -8.43 -3.40
CA GLN A 653 -16.46 -7.50 -2.36
C GLN A 653 -15.81 -7.83 -1.03
N LYS A 654 -15.38 -6.79 -0.31
CA LYS A 654 -14.91 -6.95 1.07
C LYS A 654 -16.02 -7.56 1.94
N PRO A 655 -15.68 -8.45 2.89
CA PRO A 655 -16.68 -9.06 3.75
C PRO A 655 -17.46 -7.98 4.48
N ALA A 656 -18.79 -8.04 4.39
CA ALA A 656 -19.64 -7.05 5.02
C ALA A 656 -19.48 -7.11 6.54
N THR A 657 -19.33 -5.94 7.16
CA THR A 657 -19.60 -5.74 8.58
C THR A 657 -21.09 -5.95 8.82
N GLN A 658 -21.47 -6.86 9.71
CA GLN A 658 -22.82 -6.82 10.27
C GLN A 658 -22.92 -5.57 11.15
N GLU A 659 -23.59 -4.53 10.64
CA GLU A 659 -23.98 -3.35 11.42
C GLU A 659 -25.02 -3.69 12.51
#